data_AF-A0A9E0VTT6-F1
#
_entry.id   AF-A0A9E0VTT6-F1
#
_cell.length_a   1.000
_cell.length_b   1.000
_cell.length_c   1.000
_cell.angle_alpha   90.00
_cell.angle_beta   90.00
_cell.angle_gamma   90.00
#
_symmetry.space_group_name_H-M   'P 1'
#
loop_
_entity.id
_entity.type
_entity.pdbx_description
1 polymer ?
#
loop_
_entity_poly.entity_id
_entity_poly.type
_entity_poly.pdbx_seq_one_letter_code
_entity_poly.pdbx_strand_id
1 'polypeptide(L)'
;MTNKLVNTSAKVAFARLTPLAAALLVLPSAGLSASPYGVESNEGLSVYAAAERDDEFIEAPKPQRPSSLLMQLPSVPSPVAPKSVNQPSPSSAVNPPTTAEPARVIEPAKPADKVVVDAPAAATSIAATPTKDLDSVDTVGTRLGWLTTAQIAQLPDADKPPLDATCQGAWATPVPLSTPLGDLDTSDIEALANSLSYNDEGGADLSGSVRITQGGRLLEADSGSITQDRNFGRFDGNVRIAQPGVLLTGEQAVVNINTSAGQLLSSEFVSQAMHAHGRADRMRRFSDGTLLIDRGIYTTCAPGSRVWSFEAKDIELNPNTGIGEVYSAKLRIQDVPILYLPYFRFPIDDRRQTGILIPRFGNTNDGGFDLSVPIYLNIAPQLDATVTPRLLSSRGAMLETETRYLTHDFGSGELKAAILPGDQKTGEDRKSASLDQRADWQNGWRARTSLNYVSDNFYFTDLGTDLNLANQTHQERLGEVFYDTPDWHFVARAQGFQTIDPDLLDVDKPYSRVPQFLVTSERERLPGWQRSMRAEVARFERNIDDGSAPEVNGTRIRLDPEVRFDYSQPWGYLRPAAKLSHLSYALDGNGVTGNEDTSLTVPTLSLDTGLIFERFSNNGSSQVLEPRLYYLYAPNRDQSSLPNFDSAVTTFSYDQLFRDTRFSGGDRIDDANQVAIGLTSRWLDADGFERLQASLGQIVYLRDREVRLDPAVAVDTSPASSYAGNMTFRANEETSFFADLLMDSEGSRLSQYSVGASYLPKTGDRLYNAGYRFRRDDPSIGQKAVSQTQLSFVQPLGVNWKVLGLWNYDIKEKESQEALFGVSYEACCWQVRLFKRSFIADAAANNSPTSDRSREAIFIEIVLKGLAGFGTNVDTLFEKNVFGYNQLDHKKEGF
;
A
#
# COMPACT_ATOMS: atom_id res chain seq x y z
N MET A 1 -50.73 36.36 -27.72
CA MET A 1 -51.84 36.16 -26.76
C MET A 1 -51.51 34.92 -25.95
N THR A 2 -51.25 35.10 -24.64
CA THR A 2 -51.37 34.15 -23.50
C THR A 2 -50.89 32.71 -23.70
N ASN A 3 -50.05 32.05 -22.89
CA ASN A 3 -49.51 32.13 -21.51
C ASN A 3 -48.47 30.95 -21.47
N LYS A 4 -47.41 30.84 -20.67
CA LYS A 4 -47.05 31.33 -19.33
C LYS A 4 -45.51 31.26 -19.20
N LEU A 5 -44.96 32.27 -18.53
CA LEU A 5 -43.57 32.48 -18.16
C LEU A 5 -43.30 32.03 -16.70
N VAL A 6 -42.00 32.01 -16.37
CA VAL A 6 -41.33 32.18 -15.06
C VAL A 6 -40.95 30.87 -14.33
N ASN A 7 -39.69 30.40 -14.24
CA ASN A 7 -38.39 30.92 -13.77
C ASN A 7 -38.05 30.51 -12.31
N THR A 8 -36.93 29.79 -12.17
CA THR A 8 -35.91 29.84 -11.09
C THR A 8 -36.31 29.76 -9.60
N SER A 9 -35.76 28.78 -8.86
CA SER A 9 -34.57 28.99 -8.00
C SER A 9 -34.36 27.85 -6.99
N ALA A 10 -33.10 27.42 -6.89
CA ALA A 10 -32.54 26.65 -5.79
C ALA A 10 -32.75 27.34 -4.43
N LYS A 11 -33.07 26.56 -3.40
CA LYS A 11 -32.87 26.91 -1.98
C LYS A 11 -32.61 25.66 -1.13
N VAL A 12 -31.38 25.59 -0.63
CA VAL A 12 -30.97 25.28 0.74
C VAL A 12 -32.07 24.74 1.67
N ALA A 13 -31.86 23.54 2.21
CA ALA A 13 -32.56 23.04 3.39
C ALA A 13 -31.56 22.44 4.40
N PHE A 14 -30.81 23.33 5.07
CA PHE A 14 -30.32 23.11 6.43
C PHE A 14 -31.42 23.59 7.37
N ALA A 15 -32.08 22.68 8.10
CA ALA A 15 -32.73 22.89 9.41
C ALA A 15 -33.86 21.87 9.62
N ARG A 16 -33.61 20.86 10.48
CA ARG A 16 -34.53 20.39 11.54
C ARG A 16 -33.83 19.29 12.32
N LEU A 17 -33.09 19.69 13.35
CA LEU A 17 -32.60 18.82 14.42
C LEU A 17 -33.14 19.35 15.75
N THR A 18 -33.55 18.41 16.60
CA THR A 18 -34.01 18.47 18.01
C THR A 18 -35.50 18.69 18.31
N PRO A 19 -36.06 18.03 19.37
CA PRO A 19 -35.34 17.27 20.42
C PRO A 19 -35.79 15.80 20.58
N LEU A 20 -34.83 14.87 20.57
CA LEU A 20 -34.89 13.64 21.36
C LEU A 20 -33.66 13.66 22.29
N ALA A 21 -33.77 14.45 23.36
CA ALA A 21 -32.78 14.55 24.41
C ALA A 21 -33.53 14.43 25.74
N ALA A 22 -33.79 13.20 26.18
CA ALA A 22 -34.11 12.84 27.56
C ALA A 22 -34.20 11.32 27.71
N ALA A 23 -33.06 10.65 27.89
CA ALA A 23 -32.89 9.46 28.73
C ALA A 23 -31.58 8.76 28.37
N LEU A 24 -30.46 9.14 29.00
CA LEU A 24 -29.37 8.24 29.40
C LEU A 24 -28.24 9.10 29.98
N LEU A 25 -28.27 9.29 31.31
CA LEU A 25 -27.16 9.89 32.06
C LEU A 25 -27.25 9.39 33.50
N VAL A 26 -26.65 8.22 33.80
CA VAL A 26 -26.03 7.92 35.11
C VAL A 26 -25.01 6.79 34.90
N LEU A 27 -23.71 7.07 35.08
CA LEU A 27 -22.74 6.36 35.93
C LEU A 27 -21.27 6.70 35.53
N PRO A 28 -20.31 6.59 36.48
CA PRO A 28 -19.19 7.52 36.59
C PRO A 28 -17.88 7.03 35.98
N SER A 29 -16.99 8.00 35.81
CA SER A 29 -15.59 7.91 35.43
C SER A 29 -14.74 7.09 36.42
N ALA A 30 -13.92 6.19 35.88
CA ALA A 30 -12.70 5.72 36.52
C ALA A 30 -11.64 5.51 35.42
N GLY A 31 -10.52 6.22 35.55
CA GLY A 31 -9.38 6.08 34.65
C GLY A 31 -8.53 4.85 35.00
N LEU A 32 -7.87 4.29 33.99
CA LEU A 32 -6.61 3.54 34.11
C LEU A 32 -6.02 3.30 32.72
N SER A 33 -4.71 3.11 32.73
CA SER A 33 -3.73 3.25 31.66
C SER A 33 -3.47 2.00 30.81
N ALA A 34 -3.05 2.25 29.56
CA ALA A 34 -2.12 1.49 28.69
C ALA A 34 -2.58 0.15 28.03
N SER A 35 -2.78 0.22 26.70
CA SER A 35 -2.04 -0.44 25.58
C SER A 35 -1.77 -1.97 25.54
N PRO A 36 -1.61 -2.60 24.35
CA PRO A 36 -2.62 -2.73 23.29
C PRO A 36 -2.67 -4.15 22.64
N TYR A 37 -3.46 -4.25 21.56
CA TYR A 37 -3.51 -5.25 20.47
C TYR A 37 -4.72 -6.22 20.47
N GLY A 38 -5.56 -6.02 19.45
CA GLY A 38 -6.62 -6.91 18.99
C GLY A 38 -7.06 -6.42 17.61
N VAL A 39 -6.60 -7.12 16.57
CA VAL A 39 -6.88 -6.84 15.16
C VAL A 39 -8.21 -7.49 14.80
N GLU A 40 -9.15 -6.74 14.22
CA GLU A 40 -10.31 -7.30 13.52
C GLU A 40 -10.30 -6.87 12.05
N SER A 41 -10.52 -7.89 11.22
CA SER A 41 -10.40 -7.96 9.78
C SER A 41 -11.50 -7.18 9.05
N ASN A 42 -11.10 -6.33 8.11
CA ASN A 42 -11.99 -5.81 7.07
C ASN A 42 -12.21 -6.88 6.00
N GLU A 43 -13.45 -7.32 5.83
CA GLU A 43 -13.88 -8.09 4.65
C GLU A 43 -13.84 -7.18 3.41
N GLY A 44 -12.80 -7.34 2.62
CA GLY A 44 -12.71 -6.88 1.24
C GLY A 44 -12.48 -8.09 0.35
N LEU A 45 -13.29 -8.24 -0.71
CA LEU A 45 -13.18 -9.34 -1.67
C LEU A 45 -11.74 -9.52 -2.18
N SER A 46 -11.07 -10.54 -1.67
CA SER A 46 -9.95 -11.23 -2.31
C SER A 46 -10.21 -12.72 -2.14
N VAL A 47 -10.69 -13.36 -3.20
CA VAL A 47 -11.00 -14.80 -3.21
C VAL A 47 -9.70 -15.56 -3.48
N TYR A 48 -8.71 -15.41 -2.59
CA TYR A 48 -7.50 -16.23 -2.43
C TYR A 48 -6.95 -16.07 -1.00
N ALA A 49 -7.83 -16.19 0.00
CA ALA A 49 -7.41 -16.26 1.39
C ALA A 49 -7.50 -17.73 1.87
N ALA A 50 -6.49 -18.51 1.52
CA ALA A 50 -6.18 -19.75 2.21
C ALA A 50 -4.86 -19.55 2.96
N ALA A 51 -4.98 -19.37 4.28
CA ALA A 51 -3.95 -19.52 5.31
C ALA A 51 -2.63 -18.71 5.17
N GLU A 52 -2.64 -17.46 5.65
CA GLU A 52 -1.51 -16.87 6.36
C GLU A 52 -1.93 -16.68 7.83
N ARG A 53 -1.22 -17.34 8.75
CA ARG A 53 -1.13 -16.93 10.16
C ARG A 53 0.22 -16.24 10.30
N ASP A 54 0.22 -15.09 10.97
CA ASP A 54 1.42 -14.38 11.38
C ASP A 54 2.34 -15.30 12.20
N ASP A 55 3.47 -15.70 11.63
CA ASP A 55 4.59 -16.28 12.40
C ASP A 55 5.44 -15.12 12.96
N GLU A 56 5.00 -14.56 14.09
CA GLU A 56 5.91 -13.84 14.97
C GLU A 56 6.84 -14.88 15.62
N PHE A 57 8.12 -14.85 15.25
CA PHE A 57 9.19 -15.56 15.93
C PHE A 57 9.25 -15.12 17.41
N ILE A 58 8.66 -15.92 18.31
CA ILE A 58 8.88 -15.78 19.75
C ILE A 58 10.27 -16.34 20.06
N GLU A 59 11.23 -15.43 20.23
CA GLU A 59 12.53 -15.73 20.79
C GLU A 59 12.37 -16.25 22.23
N ALA A 60 12.86 -17.47 22.51
CA ALA A 60 12.76 -18.09 23.83
C ALA A 60 13.52 -17.27 24.91
N PRO A 61 12.91 -16.92 26.05
CA PRO A 61 13.61 -16.16 27.08
C PRO A 61 14.58 -17.05 27.87
N LYS A 62 15.84 -16.63 27.95
CA LYS A 62 16.86 -17.19 28.87
C LYS A 62 16.47 -16.93 30.34
N PRO A 63 16.80 -17.83 31.28
CA PRO A 63 16.38 -17.72 32.68
C PRO A 63 17.23 -16.71 33.45
N GLN A 64 16.62 -15.69 34.05
CA GLN A 64 17.26 -14.85 35.07
C GLN A 64 16.82 -15.26 36.48
N ARG A 65 17.82 -15.40 37.36
CA ARG A 65 17.69 -15.69 38.80
C ARG A 65 17.21 -14.45 39.59
N PRO A 66 16.61 -14.63 40.78
CA PRO A 66 15.87 -13.57 41.48
C PRO A 66 16.80 -12.67 42.31
N SER A 67 16.43 -11.41 42.49
CA SER A 67 17.00 -10.54 43.52
C SER A 67 15.97 -9.53 44.05
N SER A 68 15.53 -9.82 45.28
CA SER A 68 15.29 -8.93 46.43
C SER A 68 14.42 -7.67 46.33
N LEU A 69 13.31 -7.76 47.06
CA LEU A 69 12.56 -6.71 47.78
C LEU A 69 13.38 -5.49 48.24
N LEU A 70 12.84 -4.29 48.04
CA LEU A 70 12.86 -3.23 49.05
C LEU A 70 11.74 -2.21 48.84
N MET A 71 10.89 -2.06 49.87
CA MET A 71 9.86 -1.03 50.04
C MET A 71 10.48 0.33 50.36
N GLN A 72 9.88 1.42 49.87
CA GLN A 72 9.79 2.69 50.60
C GLN A 72 8.63 3.59 50.11
N LEU A 73 8.07 4.33 51.07
CA LEU A 73 6.78 5.04 51.13
C LEU A 73 6.86 6.53 50.67
N PRO A 74 5.75 7.29 50.61
CA PRO A 74 5.54 8.44 49.71
C PRO A 74 5.72 9.83 50.36
N SER A 75 5.73 10.90 49.54
CA SER A 75 5.63 12.30 50.00
C SER A 75 4.73 13.17 49.09
N VAL A 76 4.01 14.09 49.74
CA VAL A 76 2.82 14.92 49.37
C VAL A 76 3.28 16.44 49.38
N PRO A 77 2.54 17.51 48.98
CA PRO A 77 2.86 18.38 47.82
C PRO A 77 2.91 19.93 48.09
N SER A 78 2.99 20.71 46.98
CA SER A 78 2.60 22.15 46.77
C SER A 78 3.52 23.26 47.34
N PRO A 79 3.43 24.60 46.98
CA PRO A 79 2.47 25.37 46.13
C PRO A 79 2.99 26.59 45.24
N VAL A 80 2.08 27.13 44.40
CA VAL A 80 1.73 28.57 44.05
C VAL A 80 2.57 29.51 43.11
N ALA A 81 1.79 30.28 42.31
CA ALA A 81 2.00 31.25 41.18
C ALA A 81 2.52 32.68 41.58
N PRO A 82 2.50 33.84 40.81
CA PRO A 82 1.57 34.28 39.70
C PRO A 82 2.06 35.25 38.56
N LYS A 83 1.17 35.42 37.54
CA LYS A 83 0.71 36.59 36.70
C LYS A 83 1.63 37.74 36.21
N SER A 84 1.43 38.15 34.93
CA SER A 84 1.08 39.56 34.58
C SER A 84 0.36 39.68 33.20
N VAL A 85 -0.44 40.75 33.06
CA VAL A 85 -1.37 41.12 31.97
C VAL A 85 -0.99 42.52 31.48
N ASN A 86 -1.11 42.82 30.18
CA ASN A 86 -1.73 44.07 29.69
C ASN A 86 -1.90 44.13 28.15
N GLN A 87 -3.11 44.50 27.74
CA GLN A 87 -3.55 45.00 26.43
C GLN A 87 -3.38 46.54 26.36
N PRO A 88 -3.44 47.22 25.18
CA PRO A 88 -4.71 47.64 24.56
C PRO A 88 -4.75 47.68 22.99
N SER A 89 -5.96 47.48 22.43
CA SER A 89 -6.38 47.92 21.07
C SER A 89 -6.91 49.38 21.12
N PRO A 90 -7.16 50.14 20.01
CA PRO A 90 -8.27 49.85 19.06
C PRO A 90 -8.15 50.37 17.59
N SER A 91 -9.02 49.83 16.70
CA SER A 91 -9.75 50.40 15.51
C SER A 91 -8.99 51.25 14.45
N SER A 92 -9.27 51.28 13.14
CA SER A 92 -10.47 51.08 12.31
C SER A 92 -10.10 51.31 10.82
N ALA A 93 -10.97 50.81 9.92
CA ALA A 93 -11.38 51.39 8.63
C ALA A 93 -10.99 50.67 7.32
N VAL A 94 -12.02 50.60 6.47
CA VAL A 94 -12.21 49.91 5.18
C VAL A 94 -12.08 50.92 4.04
N ASN A 95 -11.49 50.54 2.87
CA ASN A 95 -11.93 50.93 1.51
C ASN A 95 -11.07 50.30 0.36
N PRO A 96 -11.50 50.31 -0.93
CA PRO A 96 -11.62 49.15 -1.85
C PRO A 96 -10.47 48.96 -2.88
N PRO A 97 -10.51 47.95 -3.78
CA PRO A 97 -9.39 47.63 -4.68
C PRO A 97 -9.41 48.44 -5.98
N THR A 98 -8.24 48.84 -6.47
CA THR A 98 -8.03 49.48 -7.77
C THR A 98 -7.24 48.56 -8.69
N THR A 99 -7.88 48.22 -9.82
CA THR A 99 -7.39 47.93 -11.18
C THR A 99 -5.96 47.40 -11.43
N ALA A 100 -5.94 46.30 -12.20
CA ALA A 100 -4.80 45.58 -12.75
C ALA A 100 -3.92 46.38 -13.73
N GLU A 101 -2.62 46.05 -13.73
CA GLU A 101 -1.63 46.31 -14.78
C GLU A 101 -1.06 44.97 -15.27
N PRO A 102 -0.68 44.80 -16.56
CA PRO A 102 -0.38 43.50 -17.13
C PRO A 102 1.03 42.99 -16.78
N ALA A 103 1.14 41.67 -16.72
CA ALA A 103 2.31 40.92 -16.33
C ALA A 103 3.56 41.25 -17.19
N ARG A 104 4.64 41.62 -16.50
CA ARG A 104 6.00 41.66 -17.04
C ARG A 104 6.54 40.23 -17.11
N VAL A 105 7.06 39.83 -18.26
CA VAL A 105 7.85 38.60 -18.43
C VAL A 105 9.02 38.66 -17.45
N ILE A 106 9.04 37.75 -16.47
CA ILE A 106 10.14 37.60 -15.52
C ILE A 106 11.20 36.75 -16.22
N GLU A 107 12.30 37.38 -16.67
CA GLU A 107 13.53 36.66 -16.98
C GLU A 107 14.06 36.01 -15.69
N PRO A 108 14.56 34.76 -15.73
CA PRO A 108 15.16 34.14 -14.56
C PRO A 108 16.35 34.97 -14.09
N ALA A 109 16.33 35.37 -12.81
CA ALA A 109 17.42 36.10 -12.17
C ALA A 109 18.72 35.29 -12.27
N LYS A 110 19.81 35.96 -12.67
CA LYS A 110 21.17 35.43 -12.52
C LYS A 110 21.38 35.00 -11.06
N PRO A 111 22.02 33.84 -10.80
CA PRO A 111 22.40 33.50 -9.43
C PRO A 111 23.26 34.63 -8.87
N ALA A 112 22.90 35.10 -7.68
CA ALA A 112 23.69 36.07 -6.95
C ALA A 112 25.03 35.42 -6.59
N ASP A 113 26.15 36.07 -6.94
CA ASP A 113 27.46 35.68 -6.45
C ASP A 113 27.44 35.70 -4.92
N LYS A 114 27.36 34.53 -4.29
CA LYS A 114 27.66 34.39 -2.86
C LYS A 114 29.12 34.83 -2.69
N VAL A 115 29.30 35.92 -1.94
CA VAL A 115 30.59 36.54 -1.67
C VAL A 115 31.54 35.49 -1.11
N VAL A 116 32.62 35.25 -1.84
CA VAL A 116 33.81 34.56 -1.36
C VAL A 116 34.27 35.30 -0.11
N VAL A 117 34.32 34.64 1.05
CA VAL A 117 35.14 35.15 2.14
C VAL A 117 36.57 35.07 1.62
N ASP A 118 37.12 36.24 1.26
CA ASP A 118 38.41 36.38 0.61
C ASP A 118 39.48 35.55 1.32
N ALA A 119 40.08 34.61 0.57
CA ALA A 119 41.43 34.16 0.87
C ALA A 119 42.36 35.38 0.75
N PRO A 120 43.38 35.53 1.61
CA PRO A 120 44.31 36.65 1.50
C PRO A 120 44.90 36.72 0.09
N ALA A 121 45.11 37.95 -0.39
CA ALA A 121 45.48 38.33 -1.76
C ALA A 121 46.80 37.73 -2.32
N ALA A 122 47.42 36.78 -1.62
CA ALA A 122 48.53 35.95 -2.10
C ALA A 122 48.05 34.69 -2.87
N ALA A 123 46.77 34.33 -2.80
CA ALA A 123 46.23 33.13 -3.47
C ALA A 123 45.47 33.40 -4.79
N THR A 124 45.35 34.66 -5.21
CA THR A 124 44.43 35.08 -6.30
C THR A 124 45.06 35.17 -7.70
N SER A 125 46.31 34.74 -7.89
CA SER A 125 46.92 34.69 -9.23
C SER A 125 47.49 33.32 -9.58
N ILE A 126 46.62 32.31 -9.71
CA ILE A 126 46.95 31.13 -10.53
C ILE A 126 45.73 30.83 -11.39
N ALA A 127 45.66 31.51 -12.55
CA ALA A 127 44.85 31.05 -13.66
C ALA A 127 45.47 29.74 -14.17
N ALA A 128 44.97 28.60 -13.70
CA ALA A 128 45.28 27.32 -14.31
C ALA A 128 44.66 27.32 -15.72
N THR A 129 45.52 27.28 -16.73
CA THR A 129 45.07 26.96 -18.09
C THR A 129 44.77 25.46 -18.11
N PRO A 130 43.61 24.99 -18.58
CA PRO A 130 43.33 23.56 -18.66
C PRO A 130 44.30 22.97 -19.68
N THR A 131 45.30 22.20 -19.22
CA THR A 131 46.36 21.66 -20.09
C THR A 131 46.14 20.21 -20.53
N LYS A 132 44.94 19.65 -20.32
CA LYS A 132 44.54 18.39 -20.94
C LYS A 132 43.03 18.31 -21.01
N ASP A 133 42.48 18.06 -22.20
CA ASP A 133 41.12 17.53 -22.29
C ASP A 133 41.10 16.24 -21.45
N LEU A 134 40.23 16.19 -20.45
CA LEU A 134 40.01 14.97 -19.67
C LEU A 134 39.56 13.87 -20.63
N ASP A 135 40.19 12.70 -20.53
CA ASP A 135 39.81 11.52 -21.30
C ASP A 135 38.30 11.21 -21.10
N SER A 136 37.66 10.53 -22.06
CA SER A 136 36.23 10.21 -21.97
C SER A 136 35.89 9.55 -20.63
N VAL A 137 34.75 9.90 -20.03
CA VAL A 137 34.14 9.25 -18.83
C VAL A 137 34.13 7.72 -18.97
N ASP A 138 34.12 7.24 -20.21
CA ASP A 138 34.11 5.83 -20.58
C ASP A 138 35.44 5.09 -20.27
N THR A 139 36.55 5.79 -20.07
CA THR A 139 37.90 5.21 -19.86
C THR A 139 38.35 5.18 -18.40
N VAL A 140 37.48 5.58 -17.48
CA VAL A 140 37.85 6.00 -16.13
C VAL A 140 37.83 4.84 -15.10
N GLY A 141 37.17 3.73 -15.43
CA GLY A 141 36.85 2.64 -14.50
C GLY A 141 38.03 2.17 -13.63
N THR A 142 39.17 1.84 -14.22
CA THR A 142 40.34 1.34 -13.46
C THR A 142 40.94 2.36 -12.50
N ARG A 143 40.87 3.66 -12.82
CA ARG A 143 41.41 4.74 -11.98
C ARG A 143 40.49 5.06 -10.79
N LEU A 144 39.19 4.93 -10.99
CA LEU A 144 38.15 5.17 -9.98
C LEU A 144 37.75 3.94 -9.17
N GLY A 145 38.48 2.82 -9.32
CA GLY A 145 38.28 1.63 -8.50
C GLY A 145 37.10 0.76 -8.95
N TRP A 146 36.75 0.75 -10.24
CA TRP A 146 35.84 -0.23 -10.80
C TRP A 146 36.44 -1.63 -10.70
N LEU A 147 35.71 -2.54 -10.05
CA LEU A 147 36.06 -3.94 -9.99
C LEU A 147 35.06 -4.74 -10.83
N THR A 148 35.59 -5.58 -11.72
CA THR A 148 34.79 -6.58 -12.44
C THR A 148 34.26 -7.62 -11.45
N THR A 149 33.19 -8.32 -11.83
CA THR A 149 32.65 -9.44 -11.05
C THR A 149 33.71 -10.49 -10.69
N ALA A 150 34.66 -10.77 -11.58
CA ALA A 150 35.78 -11.68 -11.34
C ALA A 150 36.75 -11.18 -10.26
N GLN A 151 37.00 -9.87 -10.21
CA GLN A 151 37.84 -9.26 -9.17
C GLN A 151 37.11 -9.22 -7.83
N ILE A 152 35.81 -8.93 -7.82
CA ILE A 152 34.97 -8.93 -6.61
C ILE A 152 34.91 -10.32 -5.99
N ALA A 153 34.81 -11.37 -6.81
CA ALA A 153 34.80 -12.75 -6.33
C ALA A 153 36.07 -13.15 -5.56
N GLN A 154 37.19 -12.44 -5.77
CA GLN A 154 38.46 -12.68 -5.08
C GLN A 154 38.59 -11.89 -3.77
N LEU A 155 37.68 -10.95 -3.48
CA LEU A 155 37.70 -10.17 -2.24
C LEU A 155 37.17 -11.00 -1.05
N PRO A 156 37.63 -10.72 0.18
CA PRO A 156 36.99 -11.20 1.41
C PRO A 156 35.52 -10.76 1.46
N ASP A 157 34.64 -11.56 2.04
CA ASP A 157 33.19 -11.26 2.08
C ASP A 157 32.87 -9.90 2.73
N ALA A 158 33.66 -9.49 3.72
CA ALA A 158 33.51 -8.20 4.39
C ALA A 158 33.80 -6.98 3.49
N ASP A 159 34.54 -7.19 2.38
CA ASP A 159 35.01 -6.14 1.48
C ASP A 159 34.28 -6.16 0.11
N LYS A 160 33.39 -7.14 -0.11
CA LYS A 160 32.63 -7.24 -1.36
C LYS A 160 31.62 -6.09 -1.44
N PRO A 161 31.70 -5.20 -2.45
CA PRO A 161 30.67 -4.20 -2.65
C PRO A 161 29.33 -4.85 -3.02
N PRO A 162 28.19 -4.23 -2.67
CA PRO A 162 26.88 -4.66 -3.17
C PRO A 162 26.89 -4.69 -4.70
N LEU A 163 26.49 -5.81 -5.27
CA LEU A 163 26.49 -6.02 -6.71
C LEU A 163 25.15 -6.60 -7.15
N ASP A 164 24.44 -5.87 -7.99
CA ASP A 164 23.28 -6.42 -8.67
C ASP A 164 23.72 -7.44 -9.73
N ALA A 165 22.94 -8.50 -9.91
CA ALA A 165 23.29 -9.57 -10.85
C ALA A 165 23.39 -9.05 -12.30
N THR A 166 22.63 -8.01 -12.64
CA THR A 166 22.66 -7.37 -13.98
C THR A 166 23.89 -6.49 -14.21
N CYS A 167 24.70 -6.24 -13.18
CA CYS A 167 25.91 -5.43 -13.25
C CYS A 167 27.16 -6.27 -13.54
N GLN A 168 28.03 -5.73 -14.41
CA GLN A 168 29.30 -6.38 -14.80
C GLN A 168 30.43 -6.14 -13.79
N GLY A 169 30.17 -5.34 -12.76
CA GLY A 169 31.13 -4.94 -11.75
C GLY A 169 30.51 -3.95 -10.78
N ALA A 170 31.31 -3.51 -9.82
CA ALA A 170 30.92 -2.50 -8.85
C ALA A 170 32.09 -1.63 -8.47
N TRP A 171 31.77 -0.47 -7.89
CA TRP A 171 32.74 0.48 -7.42
C TRP A 171 33.34 0.04 -6.09
N ALA A 172 34.67 0.06 -5.99
CA ALA A 172 35.44 -0.09 -4.77
C ALA A 172 36.16 1.23 -4.44
N THR A 173 35.97 1.74 -3.23
CA THR A 173 36.67 2.95 -2.76
C THR A 173 37.92 2.56 -1.96
N PRO A 174 38.97 3.40 -1.92
CA PRO A 174 40.20 3.10 -1.17
C PRO A 174 40.01 2.98 0.35
N VAL A 175 38.89 3.48 0.86
CA VAL A 175 38.52 3.42 2.29
C VAL A 175 37.37 2.42 2.44
N PRO A 176 37.54 1.34 3.23
CA PRO A 176 36.48 0.36 3.45
C PRO A 176 35.20 0.97 4.01
N LEU A 177 34.04 0.46 3.56
CA LEU A 177 32.71 0.88 4.04
C LEU A 177 32.55 0.73 5.56
N SER A 178 33.28 -0.20 6.17
CA SER A 178 33.29 -0.46 7.61
C SER A 178 34.11 0.54 8.45
N THR A 179 34.85 1.45 7.81
CA THR A 179 35.70 2.41 8.51
C THR A 179 34.83 3.47 9.20
N PRO A 180 34.91 3.64 10.53
CA PRO A 180 34.16 4.68 11.21
C PRO A 180 34.67 6.07 10.82
N LEU A 181 33.75 6.99 10.55
CA LEU A 181 34.06 8.40 10.29
C LEU A 181 34.18 9.17 11.61
N GLY A 182 35.37 9.71 11.88
CA GLY A 182 35.64 10.60 12.99
C GLY A 182 35.22 12.04 12.70
N ASP A 183 35.02 12.81 13.77
CA ASP A 183 34.77 14.25 13.72
C ASP A 183 36.03 14.99 13.25
N LEU A 184 35.90 15.89 12.28
CA LEU A 184 37.01 16.62 11.67
C LEU A 184 37.71 17.55 12.67
N ASP A 185 36.98 18.08 13.66
CA ASP A 185 37.53 19.03 14.62
C ASP A 185 38.39 18.35 15.71
N THR A 186 38.19 17.04 15.92
CA THR A 186 38.85 16.28 17.00
C THR A 186 39.72 15.12 16.52
N SER A 187 39.60 14.72 15.25
CA SER A 187 40.41 13.64 14.69
C SER A 187 41.83 14.11 14.38
N ASP A 188 42.82 13.33 14.79
CA ASP A 188 44.21 13.56 14.45
C ASP A 188 44.42 13.55 12.92
N ILE A 189 45.26 14.47 12.44
CA ILE A 189 45.74 14.52 11.05
C ILE A 189 47.12 13.87 11.00
N GLU A 190 47.22 12.77 10.27
CA GLU A 190 48.50 12.13 9.96
C GLU A 190 48.86 12.42 8.51
N ALA A 191 50.06 12.95 8.26
CA ALA A 191 50.56 13.28 6.93
C ALA A 191 51.89 12.58 6.66
N LEU A 192 51.94 11.79 5.59
CA LEU A 192 53.10 11.04 5.12
C LEU A 192 53.49 11.54 3.73
N ALA A 193 54.80 11.68 3.48
CA ALA A 193 55.37 12.00 2.17
C ALA A 193 56.83 11.52 2.11
N ASN A 194 57.38 11.35 0.91
CA ASN A 194 58.78 10.96 0.73
C ASN A 194 59.75 12.06 1.21
N SER A 195 59.37 13.32 1.03
CA SER A 195 60.09 14.48 1.54
C SER A 195 59.12 15.49 2.13
N LEU A 196 59.45 15.98 3.32
CA LEU A 196 58.74 17.04 4.03
C LEU A 196 59.75 18.13 4.41
N SER A 197 59.57 19.33 3.87
CA SER A 197 60.41 20.49 4.18
C SER A 197 59.56 21.64 4.69
N TYR A 198 60.03 22.34 5.71
CA TYR A 198 59.46 23.62 6.09
C TYR A 198 60.15 24.72 5.29
N ASN A 199 59.38 25.60 4.65
CA ASN A 199 59.93 26.74 3.94
C ASN A 199 60.27 27.88 4.91
N ASP A 200 61.05 28.85 4.44
CA ASP A 200 61.52 29.99 5.25
C ASP A 200 60.37 30.87 5.78
N GLU A 201 59.19 30.77 5.16
CA GLU A 201 57.96 31.45 5.55
C GLU A 201 57.13 30.64 6.56
N GLY A 202 57.59 29.46 6.99
CA GLY A 202 56.96 28.62 8.00
C GLY A 202 55.82 27.73 7.50
N GLY A 203 55.59 27.67 6.18
CA GLY A 203 54.74 26.67 5.53
C GLY A 203 55.43 25.30 5.42
N ALA A 204 54.68 24.26 5.08
CA ALA A 204 55.18 22.91 4.89
C ALA A 204 54.97 22.44 3.46
N ASP A 205 56.04 22.01 2.79
CA ASP A 205 56.02 21.43 1.46
C ASP A 205 56.22 19.91 1.55
N LEU A 206 55.24 19.17 1.03
CA LEU A 206 55.21 17.71 0.94
C LEU A 206 55.43 17.31 -0.52
N SER A 207 56.38 16.40 -0.77
CA SER A 207 56.61 15.89 -2.13
C SER A 207 56.88 14.39 -2.16
N GLY A 208 56.35 13.75 -3.19
CA GLY A 208 56.45 12.32 -3.43
C GLY A 208 55.45 11.52 -2.59
N SER A 209 54.40 11.00 -3.23
CA SER A 209 53.40 10.13 -2.62
C SER A 209 52.82 10.69 -1.32
N VAL A 210 52.32 11.93 -1.38
CA VAL A 210 51.68 12.59 -0.25
C VAL A 210 50.42 11.81 0.12
N ARG A 211 50.30 11.42 1.38
CA ARG A 211 49.16 10.70 1.92
C ARG A 211 48.79 11.30 3.27
N ILE A 212 47.57 11.82 3.35
CA ILE A 212 47.01 12.44 4.55
C ILE A 212 45.80 11.64 4.98
N THR A 213 45.72 11.29 6.26
CA THR A 213 44.57 10.59 6.84
C THR A 213 44.02 11.36 8.03
N GLN A 214 42.68 11.44 8.10
CA GLN A 214 41.98 12.13 9.19
C GLN A 214 40.62 11.49 9.44
N GLY A 215 40.41 10.89 10.61
CA GLY A 215 39.10 10.39 11.05
C GLY A 215 38.41 9.47 10.03
N GLY A 216 39.14 8.50 9.46
CA GLY A 216 38.61 7.59 8.45
C GLY A 216 38.52 8.17 7.03
N ARG A 217 39.09 9.36 6.77
CA ARG A 217 39.22 9.97 5.44
C ARG A 217 40.66 9.89 4.96
N LEU A 218 40.84 9.85 3.66
CA LEU A 218 42.12 9.73 2.97
C LEU A 218 42.22 10.83 1.90
N LEU A 219 43.36 11.53 1.87
CA LEU A 219 43.77 12.40 0.77
C LEU A 219 45.13 11.92 0.26
N GLU A 220 45.24 11.66 -1.04
CA GLU A 220 46.50 11.31 -1.71
C GLU A 220 46.80 12.33 -2.82
N ALA A 221 48.07 12.66 -3.04
CA ALA A 221 48.54 13.53 -4.14
C ALA A 221 50.04 13.32 -4.43
N ASP A 222 50.53 13.81 -5.57
CA ASP A 222 51.96 13.76 -5.92
C ASP A 222 52.79 14.75 -5.10
N SER A 223 52.23 15.94 -4.85
CA SER A 223 52.82 16.98 -4.01
C SER A 223 51.74 17.80 -3.31
N GLY A 224 52.11 18.47 -2.22
CA GLY A 224 51.25 19.45 -1.60
C GLY A 224 52.02 20.50 -0.81
N SER A 225 51.43 21.67 -0.63
CA SER A 225 51.96 22.73 0.22
C SER A 225 50.89 23.17 1.21
N ILE A 226 51.30 23.40 2.45
CA ILE A 226 50.46 23.86 3.55
C ILE A 226 50.97 25.23 4.00
N THR A 227 50.08 26.20 4.11
CA THR A 227 50.43 27.58 4.50
C THR A 227 50.95 27.64 5.95
N GLN A 228 51.66 28.72 6.30
CA GLN A 228 52.23 28.92 7.63
C GLN A 228 51.19 28.87 8.76
N ASP A 229 50.03 29.48 8.52
CA ASP A 229 48.88 29.47 9.43
C ASP A 229 48.15 28.11 9.47
N ARG A 230 48.58 27.14 8.65
CA ARG A 230 48.00 25.81 8.44
C ARG A 230 46.51 25.85 8.07
N ASN A 231 46.06 26.98 7.54
CA ASN A 231 44.66 27.15 7.17
C ASN A 231 44.38 26.59 5.78
N PHE A 232 45.34 26.61 4.86
CA PHE A 232 45.16 26.15 3.49
C PHE A 232 46.20 25.09 3.11
N GLY A 233 45.73 24.03 2.48
CA GLY A 233 46.53 23.02 1.80
C GLY A 233 46.24 23.06 0.30
N ARG A 234 47.28 23.11 -0.51
CA ARG A 234 47.22 22.92 -1.96
C ARG A 234 47.84 21.58 -2.28
N PHE A 235 47.17 20.77 -3.08
CA PHE A 235 47.63 19.44 -3.49
C PHE A 235 47.57 19.36 -5.01
N ASP A 236 48.67 18.95 -5.63
CA ASP A 236 48.83 18.93 -7.09
C ASP A 236 49.26 17.52 -7.53
N GLY A 237 48.65 17.05 -8.63
CA GLY A 237 48.94 15.78 -9.27
C GLY A 237 48.24 14.60 -8.60
N ASN A 238 47.50 13.81 -9.40
CA ASN A 238 46.81 12.58 -8.98
C ASN A 238 46.05 12.69 -7.66
N VAL A 239 45.33 13.80 -7.45
CA VAL A 239 44.62 14.04 -6.19
C VAL A 239 43.51 13.01 -6.04
N ARG A 240 43.46 12.32 -4.90
CA ARG A 240 42.36 11.40 -4.52
C ARG A 240 41.90 11.73 -3.13
N ILE A 241 40.61 12.02 -2.97
CA ILE A 241 39.96 12.25 -1.68
C ILE A 241 38.92 11.15 -1.49
N ALA A 242 39.09 10.32 -0.48
CA ALA A 242 38.26 9.15 -0.26
C ALA A 242 37.75 9.09 1.19
N GLN A 243 36.54 8.57 1.32
CA GLN A 243 35.90 8.22 2.58
C GLN A 243 35.04 6.96 2.35
N PRO A 244 34.49 6.31 3.39
CA PRO A 244 33.64 5.14 3.21
C PRO A 244 32.52 5.42 2.21
N GLY A 245 32.48 4.67 1.10
CA GLY A 245 31.43 4.80 0.09
C GLY A 245 31.61 5.89 -0.96
N VAL A 246 32.57 6.81 -0.82
CA VAL A 246 32.77 7.94 -1.75
C VAL A 246 34.24 8.13 -2.12
N LEU A 247 34.51 8.30 -3.41
CA LEU A 247 35.82 8.68 -3.93
C LEU A 247 35.67 9.90 -4.83
N LEU A 248 36.53 10.90 -4.64
CA LEU A 248 36.72 12.05 -5.51
C LEU A 248 38.15 12.01 -6.04
N THR A 249 38.36 12.33 -7.31
CA THR A 249 39.71 12.51 -7.88
C THR A 249 39.80 13.79 -8.69
N GLY A 250 41.00 14.33 -8.85
CA GLY A 250 41.23 15.52 -9.68
C GLY A 250 42.70 15.83 -9.91
N GLU A 251 42.97 16.87 -10.70
CA GLU A 251 44.35 17.29 -11.01
C GLU A 251 44.95 18.18 -9.91
N GLN A 252 44.09 18.95 -9.24
CA GLN A 252 44.49 19.90 -8.22
C GLN A 252 43.37 20.10 -7.20
N ALA A 253 43.72 20.07 -5.92
CA ALA A 253 42.84 20.43 -4.82
C ALA A 253 43.42 21.61 -4.04
N VAL A 254 42.56 22.53 -3.65
CA VAL A 254 42.86 23.53 -2.64
C VAL A 254 41.83 23.37 -1.55
N VAL A 255 42.26 23.10 -0.33
CA VAL A 255 41.39 22.83 0.81
C VAL A 255 41.79 23.72 1.97
N ASN A 256 40.81 24.36 2.57
CA ASN A 256 40.94 25.00 3.85
C ASN A 256 40.79 23.92 4.94
N ILE A 257 41.85 23.66 5.70
CA ILE A 257 41.95 22.53 6.62
C ILE A 257 40.94 22.68 7.78
N ASN A 258 40.70 23.90 8.25
CA ASN A 258 39.80 24.15 9.39
C ASN A 258 38.32 24.10 9.02
N THR A 259 37.94 24.62 7.84
CA THR A 259 36.53 24.71 7.44
C THR A 259 36.11 23.58 6.50
N SER A 260 37.06 22.78 6.02
CA SER A 260 36.88 21.83 4.92
C SER A 260 36.29 22.45 3.65
N ALA A 261 36.33 23.78 3.52
CA ALA A 261 35.99 24.47 2.28
C ALA A 261 37.11 24.22 1.28
N GLY A 262 36.80 24.12 -0.01
CA GLY A 262 37.84 23.85 -0.98
C GLY A 262 37.33 23.77 -2.39
N GLN A 263 38.26 23.56 -3.31
CA GLN A 263 37.97 23.33 -4.72
C GLN A 263 38.80 22.17 -5.23
N LEU A 264 38.21 21.39 -6.13
CA LEU A 264 38.84 20.30 -6.88
C LEU A 264 38.63 20.58 -8.37
N LEU A 265 39.72 20.68 -9.12
CA LEU A 265 39.71 20.91 -10.57
C LEU A 265 39.80 19.59 -11.32
N SER A 266 39.16 19.54 -12.49
CA SER A 266 39.16 18.37 -13.37
C SER A 266 38.69 17.11 -12.63
N SER A 267 37.56 17.26 -11.93
CA SER A 267 37.11 16.34 -10.90
C SER A 267 36.29 15.16 -11.43
N GLU A 268 36.45 14.01 -10.79
CA GLU A 268 35.61 12.83 -10.97
C GLU A 268 35.14 12.32 -9.63
N PHE A 269 33.97 11.67 -9.60
CA PHE A 269 33.43 11.09 -8.37
C PHE A 269 32.86 9.70 -8.58
N VAL A 270 32.79 8.96 -7.47
CA VAL A 270 32.12 7.67 -7.32
C VAL A 270 31.33 7.67 -6.03
N SER A 271 30.10 7.13 -6.08
CA SER A 271 29.27 6.76 -4.95
C SER A 271 28.95 5.27 -5.02
N GLN A 272 29.46 4.50 -4.06
CA GLN A 272 29.17 3.06 -3.97
C GLN A 272 27.69 2.81 -3.65
N ALA A 273 27.11 3.61 -2.75
CA ALA A 273 25.74 3.45 -2.30
C ALA A 273 24.73 3.64 -3.44
N MET A 274 24.95 4.64 -4.30
CA MET A 274 24.09 4.92 -5.46
C MET A 274 24.50 4.14 -6.72
N HIS A 275 25.57 3.34 -6.66
CA HIS A 275 26.25 2.78 -7.83
C HIS A 275 26.52 3.84 -8.93
N ALA A 276 26.80 5.07 -8.50
CA ALA A 276 26.86 6.24 -9.38
C ALA A 276 28.30 6.73 -9.55
N HIS A 277 28.58 7.30 -10.73
CA HIS A 277 29.83 8.00 -10.98
C HIS A 277 29.60 9.18 -11.92
N GLY A 278 30.64 10.00 -12.06
CA GLY A 278 30.58 11.13 -12.95
C GLY A 278 31.82 11.99 -12.91
N ARG A 279 31.74 13.10 -13.62
CA ARG A 279 32.81 14.09 -13.72
C ARG A 279 32.28 15.51 -13.68
N ALA A 280 33.14 16.44 -13.34
CA ALA A 280 32.87 17.86 -13.44
C ALA A 280 34.18 18.62 -13.65
N ASP A 281 34.11 19.75 -14.33
CA ASP A 281 35.30 20.56 -14.58
C ASP A 281 35.83 21.18 -13.29
N ARG A 282 34.92 21.48 -12.35
CA ARG A 282 35.26 22.00 -11.04
C ARG A 282 34.18 21.66 -10.02
N MET A 283 34.59 21.14 -8.87
CA MET A 283 33.77 21.03 -7.67
C MET A 283 34.27 22.00 -6.60
N ARG A 284 33.37 22.75 -5.97
CA ARG A 284 33.68 23.70 -4.91
C ARG A 284 32.82 23.41 -3.69
N ARG A 285 33.43 23.17 -2.54
CA ARG A 285 32.76 23.06 -1.25
C ARG A 285 32.97 24.35 -0.48
N PHE A 286 31.90 24.94 0.01
CA PHE A 286 31.96 26.13 0.87
C PHE A 286 32.03 25.72 2.35
N SER A 287 32.37 26.67 3.22
CA SER A 287 32.51 26.43 4.67
C SER A 287 31.20 26.02 5.34
N ASP A 288 30.06 26.41 4.76
CA ASP A 288 28.72 25.99 5.19
C ASP A 288 28.34 24.57 4.72
N GLY A 289 29.23 23.89 3.99
CA GLY A 289 29.01 22.56 3.44
C GLY A 289 28.32 22.53 2.07
N THR A 290 27.90 23.67 1.51
CA THR A 290 27.32 23.75 0.16
C THR A 290 28.34 23.29 -0.87
N LEU A 291 27.94 22.44 -1.82
CA LEU A 291 28.76 21.97 -2.93
C LEU A 291 28.25 22.56 -4.25
N LEU A 292 29.13 23.19 -5.02
CA LEU A 292 28.84 23.69 -6.36
C LEU A 292 29.67 22.91 -7.38
N ILE A 293 29.01 22.32 -8.37
CA ILE A 293 29.59 21.48 -9.40
C ILE A 293 29.38 22.16 -10.76
N ASP A 294 30.48 22.59 -11.38
CA ASP A 294 30.47 23.26 -12.67
C ASP A 294 30.66 22.21 -13.79
N ARG A 295 29.74 22.19 -14.76
CA ARG A 295 29.71 21.27 -15.93
C ARG A 295 29.78 19.80 -15.51
N GLY A 296 28.84 19.38 -14.67
CA GLY A 296 28.74 18.02 -14.14
C GLY A 296 28.08 17.02 -15.09
N ILE A 297 28.55 15.77 -15.07
CA ILE A 297 27.93 14.60 -15.69
C ILE A 297 27.69 13.57 -14.59
N TYR A 298 26.49 12.97 -14.57
CA TYR A 298 26.08 11.91 -13.64
C TYR A 298 25.53 10.70 -14.40
N THR A 299 25.90 9.49 -13.99
CA THR A 299 25.31 8.23 -14.48
C THR A 299 25.51 7.11 -13.46
N THR A 300 24.61 6.13 -13.46
CA THR A 300 24.77 4.85 -12.73
C THR A 300 25.24 3.71 -13.63
N CYS A 301 25.46 3.99 -14.92
CA CYS A 301 25.92 2.96 -15.85
C CYS A 301 27.38 2.59 -15.61
N ALA A 302 27.71 1.32 -15.83
CA ALA A 302 29.08 0.84 -15.77
C ALA A 302 30.02 1.68 -16.68
N PRO A 303 31.29 1.86 -16.30
CA PRO A 303 32.26 2.56 -17.12
C PRO A 303 32.39 1.89 -18.49
N GLY A 304 32.51 2.69 -19.56
CA GLY A 304 32.60 2.21 -20.93
C GLY A 304 31.25 1.87 -21.60
N SER A 305 30.14 1.90 -20.86
CA SER A 305 28.80 1.57 -21.36
C SER A 305 27.76 2.61 -20.92
N ARG A 306 28.00 3.89 -21.25
CA ARG A 306 27.11 5.02 -20.91
C ARG A 306 25.83 5.03 -21.75
N VAL A 307 24.86 4.18 -21.37
CA VAL A 307 23.55 4.12 -22.03
C VAL A 307 22.74 5.39 -21.77
N TRP A 308 22.82 5.95 -20.56
CA TRP A 308 22.23 7.24 -20.24
C TRP A 308 23.18 8.07 -19.39
N SER A 309 23.06 9.39 -19.49
CA SER A 309 23.74 10.32 -18.59
C SER A 309 22.96 11.60 -18.42
N PHE A 310 23.19 12.23 -17.28
CA PHE A 310 22.61 13.50 -16.92
C PHE A 310 23.70 14.56 -16.88
N GLU A 311 23.66 15.50 -17.82
CA GLU A 311 24.66 16.55 -17.96
C GLU A 311 24.06 17.89 -17.55
N ALA A 312 24.70 18.63 -16.65
CA ALA A 312 24.22 19.92 -16.19
C ALA A 312 25.34 20.96 -16.19
N LYS A 313 24.97 22.21 -16.43
CA LYS A 313 25.94 23.31 -16.45
C LYS A 313 26.37 23.69 -15.04
N ASP A 314 25.42 23.76 -14.11
CA ASP A 314 25.66 24.16 -12.72
C ASP A 314 24.77 23.27 -11.83
N ILE A 315 25.36 22.63 -10.81
CA ILE A 315 24.64 21.87 -9.78
C ILE A 315 25.06 22.41 -8.41
N GLU A 316 24.10 22.91 -7.62
CA GLU A 316 24.31 23.32 -6.22
C GLU A 316 23.66 22.30 -5.30
N LEU A 317 24.43 21.63 -4.45
CA LEU A 317 23.93 20.74 -3.41
C LEU A 317 24.08 21.44 -2.06
N ASN A 318 22.97 21.74 -1.41
CA ASN A 318 22.95 22.47 -0.15
C ASN A 318 22.44 21.55 0.97
N PRO A 319 23.32 20.99 1.82
CA PRO A 319 22.91 20.10 2.91
C PRO A 319 22.11 20.81 3.99
N ASN A 320 22.28 22.12 4.17
CA ASN A 320 21.53 22.90 5.16
C ASN A 320 20.05 23.00 4.78
N THR A 321 19.74 23.20 3.50
CA THR A 321 18.37 23.25 2.98
C THR A 321 17.83 21.89 2.53
N GLY A 322 18.70 20.91 2.28
CA GLY A 322 18.34 19.57 1.79
C GLY A 322 17.95 19.58 0.32
N ILE A 323 18.40 20.60 -0.42
CA ILE A 323 18.04 20.83 -1.82
C ILE A 323 19.28 20.67 -2.69
N GLY A 324 19.15 19.87 -3.74
CA GLY A 324 19.98 19.94 -4.93
C GLY A 324 19.29 20.79 -5.99
N GLU A 325 19.93 21.86 -6.44
CA GLU A 325 19.47 22.73 -7.54
C GLU A 325 20.33 22.48 -8.78
N VAL A 326 19.69 22.37 -9.94
CA VAL A 326 20.39 22.07 -11.19
C VAL A 326 19.93 22.97 -12.30
N TYR A 327 20.88 23.53 -13.04
CA TYR A 327 20.63 24.47 -14.13
C TYR A 327 21.09 23.91 -15.48
N SER A 328 20.26 24.16 -16.50
CA SER A 328 20.54 23.80 -17.90
C SER A 328 20.90 22.33 -18.09
N ALA A 329 20.10 21.45 -17.48
CA ALA A 329 20.32 20.02 -17.47
C ALA A 329 19.83 19.35 -18.75
N LYS A 330 20.52 18.29 -19.17
CA LYS A 330 20.23 17.49 -20.35
C LYS A 330 20.28 16.02 -19.95
N LEU A 331 19.15 15.33 -20.06
CA LEU A 331 19.15 13.87 -20.06
C LEU A 331 19.50 13.40 -21.46
N ARG A 332 20.55 12.58 -21.56
CA ARG A 332 21.02 11.99 -22.80
C ARG A 332 20.85 10.48 -22.73
N ILE A 333 20.33 9.90 -23.80
CA ILE A 333 20.47 8.47 -24.06
C ILE A 333 21.58 8.34 -25.09
N GLN A 334 22.66 7.64 -24.73
CA GLN A 334 23.92 7.67 -25.46
C GLN A 334 24.34 9.14 -25.68
N ASP A 335 24.58 9.54 -26.92
CA ASP A 335 24.91 10.92 -27.30
C ASP A 335 23.71 11.74 -27.82
N VAL A 336 22.48 11.26 -27.63
CA VAL A 336 21.27 11.97 -28.06
C VAL A 336 20.60 12.64 -26.86
N PRO A 337 20.49 13.99 -26.81
CA PRO A 337 19.73 14.68 -25.77
C PRO A 337 18.22 14.47 -26.00
N ILE A 338 17.55 13.82 -25.04
CA ILE A 338 16.11 13.51 -25.13
C ILE A 338 15.24 14.47 -24.32
N LEU A 339 15.80 15.08 -23.28
CA LEU A 339 15.09 16.02 -22.40
C LEU A 339 16.04 17.13 -21.98
N TYR A 340 15.56 18.37 -22.07
CA TYR A 340 16.24 19.56 -21.57
C TYR A 340 15.42 20.18 -20.43
N LEU A 341 16.06 20.39 -19.28
CA LEU A 341 15.47 21.03 -18.12
C LEU A 341 16.26 22.32 -17.84
N PRO A 342 15.68 23.51 -18.06
CA PRO A 342 16.39 24.77 -17.81
C PRO A 342 16.75 24.93 -16.33
N TYR A 343 15.89 24.42 -15.45
CA TYR A 343 16.10 24.37 -14.01
C TYR A 343 15.22 23.27 -13.40
N PHE A 344 15.77 22.51 -12.46
CA PHE A 344 14.97 21.67 -11.56
C PHE A 344 15.69 21.54 -10.22
N ARG A 345 14.94 21.12 -9.20
CA ARG A 345 15.47 20.87 -7.86
C ARG A 345 15.01 19.49 -7.38
N PHE A 346 15.81 18.87 -6.54
CA PHE A 346 15.52 17.55 -5.95
C PHE A 346 15.95 17.53 -4.48
N PRO A 347 15.25 16.75 -3.62
CA PRO A 347 15.70 16.55 -2.26
C PRO A 347 16.97 15.70 -2.23
N ILE A 348 17.95 16.09 -1.39
CA ILE A 348 19.18 15.31 -1.14
C ILE A 348 19.15 14.58 0.22
N ASP A 349 18.02 14.67 0.93
CA ASP A 349 17.69 13.95 2.16
C ASP A 349 16.19 13.65 2.22
N ASP A 350 15.69 13.14 3.34
CA ASP A 350 14.30 12.70 3.51
C ASP A 350 13.27 13.85 3.54
N ARG A 351 13.69 15.12 3.37
CA ARG A 351 12.77 16.25 3.32
C ARG A 351 11.96 16.25 2.02
N ARG A 352 10.64 16.24 2.16
CA ARG A 352 9.69 16.31 1.03
C ARG A 352 9.79 17.66 0.30
N GLN A 353 9.68 17.65 -1.03
CA GLN A 353 9.76 18.87 -1.84
C GLN A 353 8.80 18.90 -3.01
N THR A 354 8.27 20.10 -3.30
CA THR A 354 7.45 20.39 -4.47
C THR A 354 8.26 20.28 -5.77
N GLY A 355 7.77 19.49 -6.73
CA GLY A 355 8.42 19.24 -8.01
C GLY A 355 7.57 18.43 -9.00
N ILE A 356 8.05 18.34 -10.24
CA ILE A 356 7.43 17.50 -11.28
C ILE A 356 7.89 16.06 -11.06
N LEU A 357 6.94 15.13 -10.98
CA LEU A 357 7.19 13.69 -10.96
C LEU A 357 7.33 13.16 -12.40
N ILE A 358 7.83 11.94 -12.55
CA ILE A 358 8.10 11.34 -13.85
C ILE A 358 6.78 11.21 -14.63
N PRO A 359 6.70 11.73 -15.86
CA PRO A 359 5.50 11.64 -16.67
C PRO A 359 5.26 10.19 -17.10
N ARG A 360 3.98 9.81 -17.23
CA ARG A 360 3.54 8.48 -17.69
C ARG A 360 2.95 8.61 -19.08
N PHE A 361 3.21 7.63 -19.94
CA PHE A 361 2.58 7.56 -21.26
C PHE A 361 2.13 6.14 -21.58
N GLY A 362 1.08 6.02 -22.39
CA GLY A 362 0.50 4.73 -22.77
C GLY A 362 -0.42 4.85 -23.97
N ASN A 363 -0.98 3.72 -24.38
CA ASN A 363 -2.00 3.71 -25.43
C ASN A 363 -3.13 2.74 -25.03
N THR A 364 -4.37 3.23 -25.11
CA THR A 364 -5.57 2.45 -24.83
C THR A 364 -6.50 2.48 -26.02
N ASN A 365 -7.27 1.42 -26.25
CA ASN A 365 -8.22 1.38 -27.38
C ASN A 365 -9.30 2.47 -27.29
N ASP A 366 -9.56 2.95 -26.08
CA ASP A 366 -10.64 3.91 -25.82
C ASP A 366 -10.16 5.35 -25.56
N GLY A 367 -8.98 5.56 -24.98
CA GLY A 367 -8.39 6.89 -24.76
C GLY A 367 -7.42 7.33 -25.86
N GLY A 368 -6.92 6.40 -26.67
CA GLY A 368 -5.81 6.64 -27.59
C GLY A 368 -4.50 6.83 -26.83
N PHE A 369 -3.62 7.70 -27.34
CA PHE A 369 -2.38 8.07 -26.66
C PHE A 369 -2.71 8.84 -25.37
N ASP A 370 -2.22 8.32 -24.24
CA ASP A 370 -2.38 8.85 -22.90
C ASP A 370 -1.04 9.43 -22.42
N LEU A 371 -1.03 10.68 -21.97
CA LEU A 371 0.12 11.34 -21.35
C LEU A 371 -0.29 12.00 -20.03
N SER A 372 0.28 11.57 -18.91
CA SER A 372 0.05 12.13 -17.58
C SER A 372 1.33 12.77 -17.02
N VAL A 373 1.26 13.99 -16.49
CA VAL A 373 2.42 14.72 -15.93
C VAL A 373 2.16 15.09 -14.46
N PRO A 374 2.51 14.23 -13.48
CA PRO A 374 2.19 14.51 -12.09
C PRO A 374 3.08 15.62 -11.50
N ILE A 375 2.47 16.56 -10.77
CA ILE A 375 3.16 17.67 -10.10
C ILE A 375 2.89 17.55 -8.61
N TYR A 376 3.92 17.16 -7.84
CA TYR A 376 3.85 17.05 -6.39
C TYR A 376 4.05 18.41 -5.72
N LEU A 377 3.21 18.72 -4.74
CA LEU A 377 3.17 19.94 -3.97
C LEU A 377 3.29 19.58 -2.48
N ASN A 378 4.45 19.83 -1.88
CA ASN A 378 4.61 19.79 -0.42
C ASN A 378 4.07 21.10 0.16
N ILE A 379 2.83 21.11 0.67
CA ILE A 379 2.14 22.31 1.16
C ILE A 379 2.53 22.59 2.62
N ALA A 380 2.54 21.55 3.45
CA ALA A 380 2.97 21.57 4.84
C ALA A 380 3.47 20.16 5.24
N PRO A 381 4.24 20.00 6.35
CA PRO A 381 4.73 18.68 6.78
C PRO A 381 3.65 17.59 6.88
N GLN A 382 2.41 18.01 7.14
CA GLN A 382 1.26 17.16 7.33
C GLN A 382 0.19 17.28 6.22
N LEU A 383 0.48 17.97 5.11
CA LEU A 383 -0.43 18.19 3.99
C LEU A 383 0.35 18.25 2.67
N ASP A 384 0.02 17.37 1.75
CA ASP A 384 0.56 17.43 0.38
C ASP A 384 -0.54 17.26 -0.67
N ALA A 385 -0.22 17.62 -1.90
CA ALA A 385 -1.09 17.42 -3.04
C ALA A 385 -0.30 17.03 -4.29
N THR A 386 -0.90 16.22 -5.16
CA THR A 386 -0.37 15.91 -6.48
C THR A 386 -1.39 16.35 -7.52
N VAL A 387 -1.01 17.27 -8.40
CA VAL A 387 -1.85 17.75 -9.50
C VAL A 387 -1.32 17.15 -10.80
N THR A 388 -2.15 16.41 -11.51
CA THR A 388 -1.75 15.65 -12.70
C THR A 388 -2.59 16.09 -13.90
N PRO A 389 -2.06 16.98 -14.75
CA PRO A 389 -2.58 17.18 -16.10
C PRO A 389 -2.40 15.89 -16.90
N ARG A 390 -3.48 15.43 -17.51
CA ARG A 390 -3.52 14.22 -18.33
C ARG A 390 -4.13 14.53 -19.70
N LEU A 391 -3.51 14.05 -20.77
CA LEU A 391 -3.98 14.25 -22.14
C LEU A 391 -4.31 12.88 -22.74
N LEU A 392 -5.57 12.72 -23.17
CA LEU A 392 -6.05 11.56 -23.90
C LEU A 392 -6.32 11.98 -25.35
N SER A 393 -5.54 11.49 -26.30
CA SER A 393 -5.60 11.98 -27.69
C SER A 393 -6.98 11.85 -28.34
N SER A 394 -7.78 10.88 -27.90
CA SER A 394 -9.11 10.62 -28.44
C SER A 394 -10.25 11.18 -27.57
N ARG A 395 -9.97 11.74 -26.39
CA ARG A 395 -11.00 12.21 -25.43
C ARG A 395 -10.81 13.66 -24.97
N GLY A 396 -9.58 14.16 -24.86
CA GLY A 396 -9.29 15.55 -24.47
C GLY A 396 -8.32 15.69 -23.29
N ALA A 397 -8.28 16.89 -22.70
CA ALA A 397 -7.42 17.21 -21.56
C ALA A 397 -8.18 17.05 -20.25
N MET A 398 -7.63 16.24 -19.35
CA MET A 398 -8.14 15.93 -18.03
C MET A 398 -7.21 16.52 -16.95
N LEU A 399 -7.79 16.85 -15.80
CA LEU A 399 -7.04 17.25 -14.61
C LEU A 399 -7.40 16.31 -13.46
N GLU A 400 -6.40 15.65 -12.91
CA GLU A 400 -6.51 14.83 -11.71
C GLU A 400 -5.82 15.55 -10.55
N THR A 401 -6.35 15.41 -9.34
CA THR A 401 -5.77 15.98 -8.12
C THR A 401 -5.93 14.99 -6.99
N GLU A 402 -4.82 14.69 -6.32
CA GLU A 402 -4.77 13.93 -5.07
C GLU A 402 -4.31 14.87 -3.96
N THR A 403 -4.92 14.84 -2.79
CA THR A 403 -4.52 15.63 -1.62
C THR A 403 -4.52 14.73 -0.42
N ARG A 404 -3.40 14.64 0.30
CA ARG A 404 -3.25 13.80 1.49
C ARG A 404 -2.95 14.68 2.68
N TYR A 405 -3.61 14.39 3.78
CA TYR A 405 -3.44 15.12 5.03
C TYR A 405 -3.30 14.19 6.22
N LEU A 406 -2.60 14.68 7.24
CA LEU A 406 -2.50 14.07 8.55
C LEU A 406 -2.72 15.17 9.59
N THR A 407 -3.84 15.14 10.28
CA THR A 407 -4.19 16.17 11.27
C THR A 407 -4.55 15.53 12.60
N HIS A 408 -4.40 16.27 13.69
CA HIS A 408 -4.81 15.77 15.01
C HIS A 408 -6.32 15.53 15.09
N ASP A 409 -7.13 16.44 14.54
CA ASP A 409 -8.58 16.39 14.69
C ASP A 409 -9.27 15.48 13.67
N PHE A 410 -8.76 15.40 12.43
CA PHE A 410 -9.37 14.60 11.35
C PHE A 410 -8.60 13.33 11.03
N GLY A 411 -7.48 13.07 11.71
CA GLY A 411 -6.60 11.94 11.45
C GLY A 411 -5.95 12.00 10.08
N SER A 412 -5.78 10.84 9.45
CA SER A 412 -5.24 10.72 8.09
C SER A 412 -6.36 10.70 7.06
N GLY A 413 -6.21 11.41 5.95
CA GLY A 413 -7.13 11.26 4.83
C GLY A 413 -6.52 11.58 3.47
N GLU A 414 -7.21 11.12 2.44
CA GLU A 414 -6.88 11.25 1.03
C GLU A 414 -8.14 11.71 0.28
N LEU A 415 -8.02 12.81 -0.43
CA LEU A 415 -9.03 13.35 -1.32
C LEU A 415 -8.51 13.24 -2.75
N LYS A 416 -9.20 12.48 -3.60
CA LYS A 416 -8.94 12.47 -5.05
C LYS A 416 -10.10 13.11 -5.78
N ALA A 417 -9.79 13.94 -6.76
CA ALA A 417 -10.78 14.55 -7.63
C ALA A 417 -10.24 14.58 -9.06
N ALA A 418 -11.10 14.35 -10.04
CA ALA A 418 -10.72 14.44 -11.43
C ALA A 418 -11.83 15.03 -12.31
N ILE A 419 -11.42 15.73 -13.36
CA ILE A 419 -12.33 16.36 -14.32
C ILE A 419 -11.76 16.30 -15.74
N LEU A 420 -12.57 15.79 -16.66
CA LEU A 420 -12.38 15.87 -18.11
C LEU A 420 -13.53 16.70 -18.68
N PRO A 421 -13.33 18.01 -18.91
CA PRO A 421 -14.36 18.86 -19.49
C PRO A 421 -14.54 18.57 -20.98
N GLY A 422 -15.79 18.49 -21.43
CA GLY A 422 -16.14 18.27 -22.84
C GLY A 422 -15.42 17.08 -23.48
N ASP A 423 -15.59 15.89 -22.92
CA ASP A 423 -15.04 14.65 -23.49
C ASP A 423 -15.43 14.52 -24.96
N GLN A 424 -14.44 14.44 -25.85
CA GLN A 424 -14.64 14.48 -27.30
C GLN A 424 -15.40 13.26 -27.84
N LYS A 425 -15.48 12.15 -27.08
CA LYS A 425 -16.26 10.97 -27.46
C LYS A 425 -17.71 11.04 -27.02
N THR A 426 -17.99 11.56 -25.83
CA THR A 426 -19.36 11.56 -25.25
C THR A 426 -20.05 12.92 -25.39
N GLY A 427 -19.30 14.01 -25.52
CA GLY A 427 -19.79 15.38 -25.52
C GLY A 427 -20.12 15.94 -24.13
N GLU A 428 -19.79 15.20 -23.06
CA GLU A 428 -20.15 15.52 -21.68
C GLU A 428 -18.91 15.82 -20.81
N ASP A 429 -19.10 16.55 -19.71
CA ASP A 429 -18.06 16.66 -18.69
C ASP A 429 -18.04 15.40 -17.83
N ARG A 430 -16.87 14.77 -17.69
CA ARG A 430 -16.70 13.57 -16.86
C ARG A 430 -15.91 13.88 -15.61
N LYS A 431 -16.42 13.47 -14.45
CA LYS A 431 -15.93 13.90 -13.14
C LYS A 431 -15.91 12.74 -12.14
N SER A 432 -14.90 12.70 -11.28
CA SER A 432 -14.88 11.81 -10.12
C SER A 432 -14.40 12.55 -8.88
N ALA A 433 -14.86 12.07 -7.73
CA ALA A 433 -14.38 12.50 -6.42
C ALA A 433 -14.41 11.31 -5.46
N SER A 434 -13.33 11.13 -4.70
CA SER A 434 -13.24 10.18 -3.60
C SER A 434 -12.61 10.83 -2.38
N LEU A 435 -13.15 10.54 -1.20
CA LEU A 435 -12.58 10.94 0.09
C LEU A 435 -12.50 9.70 0.97
N ASP A 436 -11.28 9.29 1.28
CA ASP A 436 -10.98 8.27 2.28
C ASP A 436 -10.36 8.94 3.51
N GLN A 437 -10.97 8.77 4.67
CA GLN A 437 -10.49 9.37 5.91
C GLN A 437 -10.60 8.39 7.06
N ARG A 438 -9.58 8.37 7.92
CA ARG A 438 -9.53 7.62 9.17
C ARG A 438 -9.04 8.53 10.29
N ALA A 439 -9.79 8.59 11.39
CA ALA A 439 -9.42 9.31 12.59
C ALA A 439 -9.38 8.37 13.80
N ASP A 440 -8.37 8.52 14.64
CA ASP A 440 -8.24 7.85 15.92
C ASP A 440 -7.80 8.89 16.95
N TRP A 441 -8.67 9.15 17.94
CA TRP A 441 -8.43 10.16 18.97
C TRP A 441 -7.78 9.58 20.23
N GLN A 442 -7.35 8.30 20.21
CA GLN A 442 -6.68 7.59 21.31
C GLN A 442 -7.43 7.59 22.65
N ASN A 443 -8.73 7.81 22.61
CA ASN A 443 -9.63 7.88 23.76
C ASN A 443 -10.83 6.92 23.62
N GLY A 444 -10.68 5.90 22.76
CA GLY A 444 -11.73 4.95 22.37
C GLY A 444 -12.54 5.39 21.15
N TRP A 445 -12.55 6.68 20.79
CA TRP A 445 -13.24 7.13 19.59
C TRP A 445 -12.39 6.90 18.34
N ARG A 446 -13.02 6.36 17.30
CA ARG A 446 -12.46 6.26 15.96
C ARG A 446 -13.51 6.67 14.93
N ALA A 447 -13.10 7.15 13.77
CA ALA A 447 -14.01 7.42 12.67
C ALA A 447 -13.44 6.96 11.34
N ARG A 448 -14.32 6.51 10.46
CA ARG A 448 -14.00 6.14 9.09
C ARG A 448 -15.00 6.81 8.15
N THR A 449 -14.49 7.46 7.13
CA THR A 449 -15.29 8.05 6.06
C THR A 449 -14.76 7.55 4.73
N SER A 450 -15.64 7.08 3.86
CA SER A 450 -15.34 6.68 2.48
C SER A 450 -16.46 7.23 1.60
N LEU A 451 -16.23 8.35 0.93
CA LEU A 451 -17.23 8.98 0.06
C LEU A 451 -16.75 8.90 -1.38
N ASN A 452 -17.48 8.18 -2.22
CA ASN A 452 -17.14 8.00 -3.63
C ASN A 452 -18.26 8.54 -4.54
N TYR A 453 -17.84 9.18 -5.62
CA TYR A 453 -18.70 9.77 -6.64
C TYR A 453 -18.06 9.70 -8.02
N VAL A 454 -18.87 9.32 -9.00
CA VAL A 454 -18.55 9.45 -10.43
C VAL A 454 -19.71 10.08 -11.19
N SER A 455 -19.40 10.76 -12.29
CA SER A 455 -20.38 11.46 -13.14
C SER A 455 -21.33 10.53 -13.87
N ASP A 456 -20.85 9.34 -14.25
CA ASP A 456 -21.55 8.44 -15.15
C ASP A 456 -21.13 6.98 -14.90
N ASN A 457 -21.94 6.06 -15.41
CA ASN A 457 -21.82 4.62 -15.20
C ASN A 457 -20.57 4.00 -15.83
N PHE A 458 -20.02 4.62 -16.88
CA PHE A 458 -18.88 4.10 -17.64
C PHE A 458 -17.55 4.78 -17.25
N TYR A 459 -17.53 5.60 -16.20
CA TYR A 459 -16.37 6.43 -15.84
C TYR A 459 -15.08 5.61 -15.69
N PHE A 460 -15.12 4.54 -14.91
CA PHE A 460 -13.93 3.72 -14.63
C PHE A 460 -13.50 2.85 -15.81
N THR A 461 -14.46 2.35 -16.60
CA THR A 461 -14.18 1.58 -17.82
C THR A 461 -13.41 2.40 -18.85
N ASP A 462 -13.74 3.69 -18.97
CA ASP A 462 -13.18 4.57 -20.00
C ASP A 462 -11.94 5.36 -19.54
N LEU A 463 -11.96 5.84 -18.30
CA LEU A 463 -10.97 6.81 -17.79
C LEU A 463 -10.10 6.28 -16.64
N GLY A 464 -10.40 5.09 -16.11
CA GLY A 464 -9.67 4.50 -15.00
C GLY A 464 -8.17 4.40 -15.27
N THR A 465 -7.37 4.94 -14.34
CA THR A 465 -5.90 4.86 -14.37
C THR A 465 -5.36 3.68 -13.57
N ASP A 466 -6.12 3.20 -12.58
CA ASP A 466 -5.79 1.97 -11.87
C ASP A 466 -6.22 0.76 -12.69
N LEU A 467 -5.26 -0.13 -12.92
CA LEU A 467 -5.49 -1.40 -13.59
C LEU A 467 -6.49 -2.30 -12.80
N ASN A 468 -6.90 -1.91 -11.60
CA ASN A 468 -7.77 -2.68 -10.70
C ASN A 468 -9.27 -2.34 -10.78
N LEU A 469 -9.69 -1.32 -11.54
CA LEU A 469 -11.03 -0.71 -11.42
C LEU A 469 -12.15 -1.38 -12.26
N ALA A 470 -11.85 -2.30 -13.17
CA ALA A 470 -12.79 -2.78 -14.20
C ALA A 470 -13.96 -3.66 -13.70
N ASN A 471 -14.02 -4.03 -12.41
CA ASN A 471 -15.03 -4.95 -11.88
C ASN A 471 -15.96 -4.33 -10.82
N GLN A 472 -15.99 -3.00 -10.69
CA GLN A 472 -16.83 -2.33 -9.69
C GLN A 472 -18.24 -2.07 -10.25
N THR A 473 -19.26 -2.59 -9.57
CA THR A 473 -20.68 -2.31 -9.90
C THR A 473 -21.29 -1.22 -9.03
N HIS A 474 -20.67 -0.91 -7.89
CA HIS A 474 -21.15 0.04 -6.90
C HIS A 474 -19.99 0.85 -6.31
N GLN A 475 -20.27 2.12 -6.01
CA GLN A 475 -19.39 3.03 -5.28
C GLN A 475 -19.96 3.25 -3.88
N GLU A 476 -19.25 2.80 -2.86
CA GLU A 476 -19.67 2.94 -1.46
C GLU A 476 -19.59 4.40 -0.99
N ARG A 477 -20.60 4.82 -0.23
CA ARG A 477 -20.65 6.10 0.48
C ARG A 477 -20.94 5.83 1.95
N LEU A 478 -19.93 6.01 2.80
CA LEU A 478 -19.90 5.53 4.17
C LEU A 478 -19.36 6.63 5.09
N GLY A 479 -20.05 6.83 6.20
CA GLY A 479 -19.55 7.53 7.37
C GLY A 479 -19.81 6.69 8.61
N GLU A 480 -18.76 6.39 9.37
CA GLU A 480 -18.80 5.58 10.58
C GLU A 480 -18.07 6.28 11.71
N VAL A 481 -18.65 6.18 12.90
CA VAL A 481 -18.02 6.54 14.15
C VAL A 481 -18.08 5.34 15.08
N PHE A 482 -16.93 4.97 15.62
CA PHE A 482 -16.74 3.88 16.56
C PHE A 482 -16.44 4.47 17.94
N TYR A 483 -16.90 3.78 18.98
CA TYR A 483 -16.43 3.99 20.33
C TYR A 483 -16.13 2.64 20.99
N ASP A 484 -14.86 2.45 21.32
CA ASP A 484 -14.33 1.22 21.88
C ASP A 484 -13.99 1.37 23.36
N THR A 485 -14.40 0.37 24.13
CA THR A 485 -13.98 0.16 25.51
C THR A 485 -13.55 -1.30 25.66
N PRO A 486 -12.92 -1.72 26.78
CA PRO A 486 -12.52 -3.12 26.97
C PRO A 486 -13.67 -4.13 26.87
N ASP A 487 -14.91 -3.73 27.17
CA ASP A 487 -16.08 -4.63 27.23
C ASP A 487 -17.12 -4.37 26.12
N TRP A 488 -17.03 -3.23 25.42
CA TRP A 488 -18.08 -2.75 24.52
C TRP A 488 -17.50 -2.10 23.27
N HIS A 489 -18.12 -2.41 22.14
CA HIS A 489 -17.88 -1.77 20.86
C HIS A 489 -19.18 -1.16 20.35
N PHE A 490 -19.16 0.15 20.12
CA PHE A 490 -20.29 0.92 19.60
C PHE A 490 -19.99 1.40 18.19
N VAL A 491 -20.95 1.29 17.28
CA VAL A 491 -20.87 1.82 15.92
C VAL A 491 -22.09 2.69 15.64
N ALA A 492 -21.86 3.89 15.14
CA ALA A 492 -22.85 4.70 14.46
C ALA A 492 -22.46 4.82 12.99
N ARG A 493 -23.34 4.39 12.08
CA ARG A 493 -23.07 4.31 10.64
C ARG A 493 -24.15 5.02 9.84
N ALA A 494 -23.74 5.70 8.78
CA ALA A 494 -24.57 6.06 7.65
C ALA A 494 -23.90 5.52 6.38
N GLN A 495 -24.59 4.67 5.63
CA GLN A 495 -24.05 4.02 4.45
C GLN A 495 -25.08 3.99 3.32
N GLY A 496 -24.61 4.26 2.11
CA GLY A 496 -25.36 4.06 0.87
C GLY A 496 -24.40 3.78 -0.28
N PHE A 497 -24.96 3.64 -1.48
CA PHE A 497 -24.19 3.25 -2.66
C PHE A 497 -24.61 4.07 -3.87
N GLN A 498 -23.67 4.35 -4.76
CA GLN A 498 -23.95 4.72 -6.14
C GLN A 498 -23.71 3.49 -7.02
N THR A 499 -24.79 2.85 -7.46
CA THR A 499 -24.73 1.81 -8.49
C THR A 499 -24.28 2.44 -9.81
N ILE A 500 -23.24 1.88 -10.40
CA ILE A 500 -22.67 2.31 -11.70
C ILE A 500 -22.92 1.29 -12.81
N ASP A 501 -23.50 0.13 -12.49
CA ASP A 501 -24.01 -0.81 -13.49
C ASP A 501 -25.35 -0.29 -14.06
N PRO A 502 -25.43 0.06 -15.35
CA PRO A 502 -26.67 0.56 -15.97
C PRO A 502 -27.74 -0.52 -16.16
N ASP A 503 -27.37 -1.80 -16.16
CA ASP A 503 -28.29 -2.91 -16.45
C ASP A 503 -28.98 -3.45 -15.20
N LEU A 504 -28.61 -2.94 -14.01
CA LEU A 504 -29.17 -3.35 -12.73
C LEU A 504 -30.52 -2.65 -12.46
N LEU A 505 -31.58 -3.43 -12.28
CA LEU A 505 -32.90 -2.94 -11.87
C LEU A 505 -32.86 -2.34 -10.46
N ASP A 506 -33.75 -1.40 -10.15
CA ASP A 506 -33.81 -0.76 -8.83
C ASP A 506 -34.04 -1.76 -7.70
N VAL A 507 -34.83 -2.82 -7.94
CA VAL A 507 -35.04 -3.92 -6.99
C VAL A 507 -33.77 -4.72 -6.68
N ASP A 508 -32.77 -4.69 -7.56
CA ASP A 508 -31.50 -5.39 -7.37
C ASP A 508 -30.41 -4.47 -6.80
N LYS A 509 -30.68 -3.17 -6.64
CA LYS A 509 -29.78 -2.23 -5.97
C LYS A 509 -29.70 -2.52 -4.47
N PRO A 510 -28.53 -2.31 -3.85
CA PRO A 510 -28.36 -2.51 -2.41
C PRO A 510 -29.14 -1.47 -1.60
N TYR A 511 -29.67 -1.90 -0.45
CA TYR A 511 -30.26 -1.00 0.53
C TYR A 511 -29.20 -0.07 1.14
N SER A 512 -29.59 1.18 1.39
CA SER A 512 -28.85 2.11 2.24
C SER A 512 -29.20 1.87 3.71
N ARG A 513 -28.22 2.06 4.60
CA ARG A 513 -28.35 1.93 6.07
C ARG A 513 -28.13 3.30 6.71
N VAL A 514 -29.21 4.05 6.93
CA VAL A 514 -29.13 5.45 7.38
C VAL A 514 -30.25 5.79 8.37
N PRO A 515 -29.95 5.91 9.68
CA PRO A 515 -28.73 5.49 10.38
C PRO A 515 -28.74 4.00 10.77
N GLN A 516 -27.56 3.46 11.10
CA GLN A 516 -27.39 2.22 11.86
C GLN A 516 -26.65 2.51 13.15
N PHE A 517 -27.16 1.99 14.26
CA PHE A 517 -26.48 1.93 15.56
C PHE A 517 -26.29 0.48 15.94
N LEU A 518 -25.05 0.06 16.20
CA LEU A 518 -24.69 -1.29 16.62
C LEU A 518 -23.93 -1.22 17.93
N VAL A 519 -24.28 -2.10 18.85
CA VAL A 519 -23.59 -2.30 20.12
C VAL A 519 -23.27 -3.78 20.24
N THR A 520 -22.00 -4.10 20.38
CA THR A 520 -21.52 -5.44 20.71
C THR A 520 -20.80 -5.42 22.05
N SER A 521 -20.95 -6.48 22.81
CA SER A 521 -20.22 -6.71 24.06
C SER A 521 -19.86 -8.17 24.16
N GLU A 522 -18.62 -8.44 24.56
CA GLU A 522 -18.14 -9.78 24.87
C GLU A 522 -17.38 -9.71 26.19
N ARG A 523 -17.77 -10.57 27.14
CA ARG A 523 -17.14 -10.57 28.45
C ARG A 523 -17.04 -11.96 29.05
N GLU A 524 -15.84 -12.30 29.50
CA GLU A 524 -15.60 -13.39 30.43
C GLU A 524 -15.64 -12.82 31.86
N ARG A 525 -16.69 -13.14 32.63
CA ARG A 525 -16.86 -12.63 34.00
C ARG A 525 -16.65 -13.71 35.07
N LEU A 526 -16.73 -14.97 34.68
CA LEU A 526 -16.48 -16.15 35.52
C LEU A 526 -15.65 -17.14 34.69
N PRO A 527 -14.75 -17.93 35.30
CA PRO A 527 -13.90 -18.88 34.57
C PRO A 527 -14.72 -19.79 33.65
N GLY A 528 -14.41 -19.75 32.35
CA GLY A 528 -15.09 -20.54 31.33
C GLY A 528 -16.47 -20.01 30.90
N TRP A 529 -17.08 -19.06 31.60
CA TRP A 529 -18.37 -18.48 31.19
C TRP A 529 -18.16 -17.19 30.41
N GLN A 530 -18.61 -17.21 29.17
CA GLN A 530 -18.60 -16.08 28.27
C GLN A 530 -20.02 -15.60 28.03
N ARG A 531 -20.20 -14.28 28.06
CA ARG A 531 -21.47 -13.63 27.74
C ARG A 531 -21.22 -12.68 26.59
N SER A 532 -22.06 -12.76 25.58
CA SER A 532 -22.05 -11.81 24.49
C SER A 532 -23.43 -11.20 24.29
N MET A 533 -23.45 -10.00 23.75
CA MET A 533 -24.67 -9.28 23.41
C MET A 533 -24.43 -8.52 22.12
N ARG A 534 -25.30 -8.71 21.14
CA ARG A 534 -25.41 -7.82 19.98
C ARG A 534 -26.76 -7.11 20.03
N ALA A 535 -26.75 -5.78 19.96
CA ALA A 535 -27.95 -4.96 19.83
C ALA A 535 -27.79 -4.01 18.66
N GLU A 536 -28.78 -3.96 17.77
CA GLU A 536 -28.74 -3.17 16.54
C GLU A 536 -30.07 -2.45 16.33
N VAL A 537 -29.98 -1.19 15.90
CA VAL A 537 -31.11 -0.43 15.35
C VAL A 537 -30.66 0.15 14.02
N ALA A 538 -31.32 -0.21 12.93
CA ALA A 538 -30.95 0.25 11.59
C ALA A 538 -32.19 0.63 10.78
N ARG A 539 -32.13 1.76 10.06
CA ARG A 539 -33.13 2.11 9.04
C ARG A 539 -32.60 1.76 7.66
N PHE A 540 -33.38 1.00 6.93
CA PHE A 540 -33.09 0.54 5.57
C PHE A 540 -33.95 1.29 4.56
N GLU A 541 -33.28 1.84 3.54
CA GLU A 541 -33.93 2.62 2.48
C GLU A 541 -33.41 2.20 1.10
N ARG A 542 -34.33 1.98 0.16
CA ARG A 542 -34.06 1.77 -1.26
C ARG A 542 -35.19 2.34 -2.07
N ASN A 543 -34.89 3.32 -2.91
CA ASN A 543 -35.87 3.91 -3.82
C ASN A 543 -36.07 2.99 -5.03
N ILE A 544 -37.32 2.78 -5.42
CA ILE A 544 -37.67 2.03 -6.63
C ILE A 544 -38.57 2.90 -7.51
N ASP A 545 -37.99 3.41 -8.60
CA ASP A 545 -38.63 4.34 -9.53
C ASP A 545 -38.87 3.70 -10.92
N ASP A 546 -38.20 2.59 -11.24
CA ASP A 546 -38.28 1.87 -12.52
C ASP A 546 -39.46 0.89 -12.65
N GLY A 547 -40.24 0.69 -11.57
CA GLY A 547 -41.38 -0.23 -11.53
C GLY A 547 -41.01 -1.72 -11.45
N SER A 548 -39.75 -2.06 -11.17
CA SER A 548 -39.26 -3.43 -11.02
C SER A 548 -39.91 -4.19 -9.85
N ALA A 549 -40.24 -3.48 -8.76
CA ALA A 549 -40.96 -4.00 -7.61
C ALA A 549 -41.61 -2.85 -6.80
N PRO A 550 -42.57 -3.12 -5.91
CA PRO A 550 -43.01 -2.11 -4.97
C PRO A 550 -41.95 -1.85 -3.88
N GLU A 551 -41.86 -0.62 -3.39
CA GLU A 551 -40.90 -0.15 -2.41
C GLU A 551 -41.23 -0.66 -1.00
N VAL A 552 -40.25 -1.24 -0.32
CA VAL A 552 -40.33 -1.66 1.08
C VAL A 552 -39.10 -1.15 1.82
N ASN A 553 -39.32 -0.23 2.75
CA ASN A 553 -38.34 0.40 3.61
C ASN A 553 -38.72 0.16 5.09
N GLY A 554 -37.84 0.50 6.02
CA GLY A 554 -38.22 0.44 7.43
C GLY A 554 -37.08 0.45 8.43
N THR A 555 -37.45 0.46 9.71
CA THR A 555 -36.51 0.39 10.84
C THR A 555 -36.53 -1.01 11.44
N ARG A 556 -35.36 -1.64 11.57
CA ARG A 556 -35.15 -2.92 12.25
C ARG A 556 -34.50 -2.70 13.60
N ILE A 557 -35.01 -3.35 14.63
CA ILE A 557 -34.36 -3.56 15.93
C ILE A 557 -34.00 -5.04 16.04
N ARG A 558 -32.74 -5.35 16.35
CA ARG A 558 -32.25 -6.72 16.57
C ARG A 558 -31.52 -6.81 17.90
N LEU A 559 -31.79 -7.87 18.65
CA LEU A 559 -31.19 -8.14 19.96
C LEU A 559 -30.83 -9.62 20.08
N ASP A 560 -29.54 -9.92 20.28
CA ASP A 560 -28.99 -11.28 20.40
C ASP A 560 -28.11 -11.43 21.67
N PRO A 561 -28.69 -11.56 22.87
CA PRO A 561 -27.96 -12.02 24.05
C PRO A 561 -27.59 -13.50 23.92
N GLU A 562 -26.36 -13.82 24.27
CA GLU A 562 -25.83 -15.18 24.30
C GLU A 562 -25.01 -15.44 25.57
N VAL A 563 -25.10 -16.68 26.05
CA VAL A 563 -24.25 -17.21 27.11
C VAL A 563 -23.63 -18.51 26.64
N ARG A 564 -22.30 -18.59 26.70
CA ARG A 564 -21.49 -19.77 26.34
C ARG A 564 -20.67 -20.22 27.54
N PHE A 565 -20.47 -21.53 27.68
CA PHE A 565 -19.51 -22.09 28.63
C PHE A 565 -18.42 -22.84 27.85
N ASP A 566 -17.15 -22.47 28.03
CA ASP A 566 -16.00 -23.10 27.38
C ASP A 566 -15.23 -23.99 28.36
N TYR A 567 -15.37 -25.30 28.18
CA TYR A 567 -14.57 -26.29 28.88
C TYR A 567 -13.57 -26.92 27.89
N SER A 568 -12.29 -26.59 28.04
CA SER A 568 -11.22 -27.07 27.17
C SER A 568 -10.12 -27.78 27.96
N GLN A 569 -9.53 -28.80 27.34
CA GLN A 569 -8.38 -29.57 27.79
C GLN A 569 -7.47 -29.84 26.58
N PRO A 570 -6.17 -30.19 26.76
CA PRO A 570 -5.28 -30.47 25.62
C PRO A 570 -5.76 -31.57 24.68
N TRP A 571 -6.66 -32.46 25.12
CA TRP A 571 -7.19 -33.59 24.36
C TRP A 571 -8.60 -33.36 23.80
N GLY A 572 -9.25 -32.23 24.09
CA GLY A 572 -10.62 -31.98 23.63
C GLY A 572 -11.33 -30.80 24.29
N TYR A 573 -12.53 -30.49 23.80
CA TYR A 573 -13.35 -29.38 24.28
C TYR A 573 -14.85 -29.67 24.24
N LEU A 574 -15.59 -28.94 25.09
CA LEU A 574 -17.05 -28.97 25.19
C LEU A 574 -17.56 -27.54 25.42
N ARG A 575 -18.36 -27.04 24.48
CA ARG A 575 -18.84 -25.66 24.43
C ARG A 575 -20.34 -25.56 24.19
N PRO A 576 -21.18 -25.71 25.23
CA PRO A 576 -22.60 -25.40 25.13
C PRO A 576 -22.82 -23.88 25.08
N ALA A 577 -23.76 -23.44 24.25
CA ALA A 577 -24.21 -22.06 24.18
C ALA A 577 -25.74 -21.95 24.08
N ALA A 578 -26.28 -20.86 24.62
CA ALA A 578 -27.68 -20.49 24.51
C ALA A 578 -27.80 -19.03 24.11
N LYS A 579 -28.48 -18.78 22.99
CA LYS A 579 -28.72 -17.47 22.40
C LYS A 579 -30.22 -17.21 22.28
N LEU A 580 -30.66 -15.97 22.48
CA LEU A 580 -32.03 -15.56 22.24
C LEU A 580 -32.06 -14.41 21.24
N SER A 581 -32.49 -14.68 20.01
CA SER A 581 -32.56 -13.68 18.95
C SER A 581 -33.95 -13.07 18.88
N HIS A 582 -34.03 -11.74 19.02
CA HIS A 582 -35.25 -10.95 18.87
C HIS A 582 -35.11 -9.98 17.70
N LEU A 583 -36.10 -9.95 16.82
CA LEU A 583 -36.23 -9.01 15.71
C LEU A 583 -37.54 -8.24 15.83
N SER A 584 -37.51 -6.95 15.57
CA SER A 584 -38.70 -6.11 15.44
C SER A 584 -38.52 -5.16 14.27
N TYR A 585 -39.58 -4.96 13.50
CA TYR A 585 -39.62 -4.07 12.35
C TYR A 585 -40.74 -3.06 12.50
N ALA A 586 -40.48 -1.84 12.01
CA ALA A 586 -41.48 -0.84 11.68
C ALA A 586 -41.28 -0.49 10.19
N LEU A 587 -42.18 -0.98 9.35
CA LEU A 587 -42.07 -0.95 7.89
C LEU A 587 -42.86 0.20 7.27
N ASP A 588 -42.33 0.76 6.18
CA ASP A 588 -42.97 1.81 5.39
C ASP A 588 -42.74 1.58 3.87
N GLY A 589 -43.54 2.20 3.02
CA GLY A 589 -43.48 2.05 1.55
C GLY A 589 -44.74 1.43 0.94
N ASN A 590 -44.88 1.51 -0.39
CA ASN A 590 -46.07 1.05 -1.10
C ASN A 590 -46.15 -0.47 -1.29
N GLY A 591 -45.07 -1.20 -1.00
CA GLY A 591 -44.98 -2.66 -1.04
C GLY A 591 -45.28 -3.35 0.28
N VAL A 592 -45.49 -2.60 1.37
CA VAL A 592 -45.84 -3.16 2.67
C VAL A 592 -47.27 -3.71 2.61
N THR A 593 -47.40 -5.03 2.67
CA THR A 593 -48.68 -5.73 2.66
C THR A 593 -48.89 -6.43 4.00
N GLY A 594 -49.75 -5.89 4.87
CA GLY A 594 -50.04 -6.47 6.19
C GLY A 594 -49.75 -5.51 7.34
N ASN A 595 -49.24 -6.05 8.46
CA ASN A 595 -48.92 -5.25 9.65
C ASN A 595 -47.56 -4.55 9.45
N GLU A 596 -47.54 -3.23 9.59
CA GLU A 596 -46.32 -2.41 9.53
C GLU A 596 -45.35 -2.74 10.67
N ASP A 597 -45.90 -3.17 11.82
CA ASP A 597 -45.14 -3.61 12.98
C ASP A 597 -45.12 -5.15 13.08
N THR A 598 -43.95 -5.75 12.92
CA THR A 598 -43.80 -7.21 13.06
C THR A 598 -42.61 -7.54 13.95
N SER A 599 -42.77 -8.55 14.81
CA SER A 599 -41.71 -8.98 15.71
C SER A 599 -41.62 -10.49 15.81
N LEU A 600 -40.41 -10.97 16.06
CA LEU A 600 -40.06 -12.37 16.09
C LEU A 600 -39.06 -12.62 17.22
N THR A 601 -39.21 -13.74 17.93
CA THR A 601 -38.22 -14.18 18.92
C THR A 601 -37.94 -15.67 18.78
N VAL A 602 -36.66 -16.03 18.64
CA VAL A 602 -36.20 -17.40 18.43
C VAL A 602 -35.08 -17.72 19.43
N PRO A 603 -35.26 -18.72 20.32
CA PRO A 603 -34.16 -19.25 21.11
C PRO A 603 -33.33 -20.23 20.27
N THR A 604 -32.00 -20.09 20.34
CA THR A 604 -31.04 -20.98 19.67
C THR A 604 -30.17 -21.64 20.73
N LEU A 605 -30.03 -22.96 20.66
CA LEU A 605 -29.13 -23.75 21.50
C LEU A 605 -28.09 -24.42 20.61
N SER A 606 -26.83 -24.37 21.02
CA SER A 606 -25.75 -25.08 20.33
C SER A 606 -24.86 -25.84 21.30
N LEU A 607 -24.24 -26.91 20.79
CA LEU A 607 -23.24 -27.70 21.50
C LEU A 607 -22.09 -28.01 20.54
N ASP A 608 -20.96 -27.35 20.73
CA ASP A 608 -19.73 -27.61 19.97
C ASP A 608 -18.77 -28.46 20.81
N THR A 609 -18.36 -29.60 20.27
CA THR A 609 -17.44 -30.51 20.96
C THR A 609 -16.49 -31.18 19.99
N GLY A 610 -15.26 -31.41 20.45
CA GLY A 610 -14.25 -32.08 19.64
C GLY A 610 -13.21 -32.78 20.51
N LEU A 611 -12.53 -33.75 19.91
CA LEU A 611 -11.40 -34.47 20.49
C LEU A 611 -10.16 -34.23 19.64
N ILE A 612 -8.98 -34.33 20.25
CA ILE A 612 -7.68 -34.18 19.59
C ILE A 612 -6.87 -35.43 19.89
N PHE A 613 -6.63 -36.25 18.87
CA PHE A 613 -5.79 -37.44 18.96
C PHE A 613 -4.48 -37.18 18.24
N GLU A 614 -3.35 -37.37 18.93
CA GLU A 614 -2.03 -37.24 18.32
C GLU A 614 -1.28 -38.58 18.33
N ARG A 615 -0.67 -38.92 17.20
CA ARG A 615 0.17 -40.10 17.03
C ARG A 615 1.55 -39.70 16.52
N PHE A 616 2.57 -39.93 17.31
CA PHE A 616 3.97 -39.74 16.91
C PHE A 616 4.51 -40.95 16.15
N SER A 617 5.29 -40.68 15.12
CA SER A 617 6.04 -41.67 14.36
C SER A 617 7.49 -41.73 14.83
N ASN A 618 8.19 -42.84 14.56
CA ASN A 618 9.59 -43.03 14.98
C ASN A 618 10.57 -41.99 14.41
N ASN A 619 10.21 -41.30 13.33
CA ASN A 619 11.00 -40.26 12.68
C ASN A 619 10.74 -38.85 13.27
N GLY A 620 9.95 -38.74 14.34
CA GLY A 620 9.62 -37.45 14.98
C GLY A 620 8.40 -36.75 14.38
N SER A 621 7.91 -37.16 13.21
CA SER A 621 6.68 -36.61 12.62
C SER A 621 5.46 -36.99 13.47
N SER A 622 4.43 -36.13 13.51
CA SER A 622 3.17 -36.43 14.18
C SER A 622 1.98 -36.34 13.24
N GLN A 623 0.98 -37.17 13.51
CA GLN A 623 -0.31 -37.14 12.85
C GLN A 623 -1.36 -36.80 13.89
N VAL A 624 -2.12 -35.73 13.63
CA VAL A 624 -3.22 -35.27 14.49
C VAL A 624 -4.55 -35.59 13.81
N LEU A 625 -5.50 -36.13 14.57
CA LEU A 625 -6.86 -36.42 14.12
C LEU A 625 -7.85 -35.71 15.04
N GLU A 626 -8.68 -34.84 14.46
CA GLU A 626 -9.58 -33.93 15.14
C GLU A 626 -11.04 -34.21 14.70
N PRO A 627 -11.74 -35.17 15.32
CA PRO A 627 -13.18 -35.29 15.13
C PRO A 627 -13.90 -34.15 15.87
N ARG A 628 -14.88 -33.53 15.21
CA ARG A 628 -15.72 -32.45 15.74
C ARG A 628 -17.19 -32.76 15.49
N LEU A 629 -18.02 -32.52 16.51
CA LEU A 629 -19.47 -32.63 16.45
C LEU A 629 -20.09 -31.30 16.89
N TYR A 630 -21.08 -30.84 16.14
CA TYR A 630 -21.81 -29.61 16.43
C TYR A 630 -23.30 -29.83 16.31
N TYR A 631 -24.01 -29.73 17.42
CA TYR A 631 -25.47 -29.78 17.45
C TYR A 631 -26.05 -28.37 17.49
N LEU A 632 -27.05 -28.10 16.66
CA LEU A 632 -27.72 -26.81 16.60
C LEU A 632 -29.24 -27.00 16.58
N TYR A 633 -29.92 -26.30 17.48
CA TYR A 633 -31.37 -26.30 17.62
C TYR A 633 -31.92 -24.88 17.70
N ALA A 634 -32.84 -24.55 16.80
CA ALA A 634 -33.65 -23.34 16.80
C ALA A 634 -35.07 -23.72 16.32
N PRO A 635 -36.14 -23.37 17.04
CA PRO A 635 -37.50 -23.72 16.62
C PRO A 635 -37.90 -22.95 15.36
N ASN A 636 -38.66 -23.60 14.48
CA ASN A 636 -39.23 -22.93 13.32
C ASN A 636 -40.23 -21.84 13.76
N ARG A 637 -40.13 -20.68 13.11
CA ARG A 637 -41.07 -19.56 13.19
C ARG A 637 -41.25 -19.00 11.78
N ASP A 638 -42.51 -18.77 11.41
CA ASP A 638 -42.83 -18.18 10.11
C ASP A 638 -42.26 -16.76 10.00
N GLN A 639 -41.45 -16.57 8.96
CA GLN A 639 -40.72 -15.34 8.63
C GLN A 639 -41.05 -14.85 7.21
N SER A 640 -42.02 -15.48 6.54
CA SER A 640 -42.36 -15.21 5.14
C SER A 640 -42.85 -13.79 4.89
N SER A 641 -43.42 -13.13 5.91
CA SER A 641 -43.86 -11.74 5.84
C SER A 641 -42.75 -10.72 6.17
N LEU A 642 -41.56 -11.17 6.62
CA LEU A 642 -40.46 -10.26 6.94
C LEU A 642 -39.71 -9.87 5.65
N PRO A 643 -39.39 -8.58 5.44
CA PRO A 643 -38.59 -8.16 4.30
C PRO A 643 -37.16 -8.72 4.39
N ASN A 644 -36.44 -8.70 3.27
CA ASN A 644 -35.01 -8.99 3.22
C ASN A 644 -34.26 -7.71 2.83
N PHE A 645 -33.59 -7.08 3.79
CA PHE A 645 -32.82 -5.85 3.58
C PHE A 645 -31.33 -6.14 3.39
N ASP A 646 -30.76 -7.02 4.20
CA ASP A 646 -29.31 -7.28 4.23
C ASP A 646 -28.92 -8.77 4.35
N SER A 647 -29.86 -9.70 4.18
CA SER A 647 -29.59 -11.14 4.35
C SER A 647 -29.38 -11.87 3.02
N ALA A 648 -28.35 -12.70 2.96
CA ALA A 648 -28.10 -13.61 1.85
C ALA A 648 -27.79 -15.03 2.37
N VAL A 649 -27.94 -16.04 1.52
CA VAL A 649 -27.46 -17.39 1.86
C VAL A 649 -25.95 -17.40 1.70
N THR A 650 -25.25 -17.85 2.74
CA THR A 650 -23.79 -17.97 2.68
C THR A 650 -23.35 -19.12 1.79
N THR A 651 -22.26 -18.95 1.05
CA THR A 651 -21.70 -20.05 0.24
C THR A 651 -21.22 -21.16 1.16
N PHE A 652 -21.76 -22.36 0.97
CA PHE A 652 -21.47 -23.50 1.82
C PHE A 652 -20.00 -23.94 1.66
N SER A 653 -19.33 -24.22 2.78
CA SER A 653 -17.96 -24.73 2.84
C SER A 653 -17.79 -25.60 4.08
N TYR A 654 -16.62 -26.21 4.26
CA TYR A 654 -16.35 -27.01 5.47
C TYR A 654 -16.53 -26.19 6.75
N ASP A 655 -16.11 -24.93 6.77
CA ASP A 655 -16.22 -24.08 7.96
C ASP A 655 -17.68 -23.68 8.25
N GLN A 656 -18.54 -23.65 7.22
CA GLN A 656 -19.97 -23.38 7.39
C GLN A 656 -20.70 -24.50 8.14
N LEU A 657 -20.13 -25.71 8.23
CA LEU A 657 -20.71 -26.83 9.00
C LEU A 657 -20.95 -26.48 10.47
N PHE A 658 -20.12 -25.61 11.03
CA PHE A 658 -20.07 -25.34 12.47
C PHE A 658 -20.61 -23.95 12.83
N ARG A 659 -21.31 -23.28 11.90
CA ARG A 659 -22.00 -22.01 12.18
C ARG A 659 -23.37 -22.25 12.78
N ASP A 660 -23.84 -21.26 13.55
CA ASP A 660 -25.16 -21.26 14.18
C ASP A 660 -26.28 -20.67 13.31
N THR A 661 -25.97 -20.31 12.06
CA THR A 661 -26.90 -19.82 11.05
C THR A 661 -26.34 -20.02 9.64
N ARG A 662 -27.21 -20.32 8.67
CA ARG A 662 -26.89 -20.37 7.23
C ARG A 662 -26.96 -19.02 6.51
N PHE A 663 -27.50 -17.99 7.16
CA PHE A 663 -27.67 -16.66 6.57
C PHE A 663 -26.53 -15.72 6.95
N SER A 664 -26.24 -14.76 6.06
CA SER A 664 -25.57 -13.51 6.41
C SER A 664 -26.62 -12.46 6.81
N GLY A 665 -26.17 -11.28 7.25
CA GLY A 665 -27.08 -10.18 7.58
C GLY A 665 -27.89 -10.39 8.86
N GLY A 666 -29.06 -9.76 8.90
CA GLY A 666 -29.85 -9.61 10.11
C GLY A 666 -31.33 -10.01 10.04
N ASP A 667 -31.89 -10.28 8.85
CA ASP A 667 -33.34 -10.41 8.62
C ASP A 667 -33.91 -11.82 8.66
N ARG A 668 -33.06 -12.85 8.63
CA ARG A 668 -33.48 -14.23 8.79
C ARG A 668 -32.79 -14.87 9.97
N ILE A 669 -33.59 -15.45 10.87
CA ILE A 669 -33.10 -16.33 11.94
C ILE A 669 -33.34 -17.78 11.50
N ASP A 670 -32.31 -18.59 11.60
CA ASP A 670 -32.32 -19.98 11.15
C ASP A 670 -33.29 -20.86 11.97
N ASP A 671 -33.85 -21.88 11.33
CA ASP A 671 -34.74 -22.88 11.93
C ASP A 671 -34.09 -24.26 11.99
N ALA A 672 -32.99 -24.37 12.71
CA ALA A 672 -32.18 -25.57 12.74
C ALA A 672 -32.71 -26.67 13.68
N ASN A 673 -32.58 -27.92 13.27
CA ASN A 673 -32.47 -29.06 14.18
C ASN A 673 -31.52 -30.05 13.51
N GLN A 674 -30.23 -29.93 13.79
CA GLN A 674 -29.20 -30.54 12.97
C GLN A 674 -27.95 -30.93 13.76
N VAL A 675 -27.23 -31.91 13.23
CA VAL A 675 -25.94 -32.37 13.76
C VAL A 675 -24.91 -32.28 12.64
N ALA A 676 -23.93 -31.39 12.79
CA ALA A 676 -22.76 -31.36 11.94
C ALA A 676 -21.68 -32.29 12.49
N ILE A 677 -21.06 -33.06 11.60
CA ILE A 677 -19.97 -33.98 11.91
C ILE A 677 -18.84 -33.64 10.95
N GLY A 678 -17.66 -33.38 11.49
CA GLY A 678 -16.46 -33.18 10.70
C GLY A 678 -15.26 -33.92 11.27
N LEU A 679 -14.32 -34.20 10.39
CA LEU A 679 -13.06 -34.85 10.71
C LEU A 679 -11.96 -34.08 10.01
N THR A 680 -11.00 -33.58 10.78
CA THR A 680 -9.77 -32.99 10.26
C THR A 680 -8.58 -33.88 10.62
N SER A 681 -7.71 -34.16 9.65
CA SER A 681 -6.42 -34.82 9.86
C SER A 681 -5.30 -33.87 9.48
N ARG A 682 -4.31 -33.75 10.35
CA ARG A 682 -3.07 -33.00 10.11
C ARG A 682 -1.87 -33.93 10.13
N TRP A 683 -0.87 -33.66 9.31
CA TRP A 683 0.42 -34.33 9.34
C TRP A 683 1.52 -33.29 9.43
N LEU A 684 2.33 -33.40 10.48
CA LEU A 684 3.40 -32.48 10.82
C LEU A 684 4.75 -33.21 10.77
N ASP A 685 5.75 -32.56 10.21
CA ASP A 685 7.14 -33.02 10.27
C ASP A 685 7.70 -32.91 11.70
N ALA A 686 8.92 -33.43 11.89
CA ALA A 686 9.59 -33.43 13.20
C ALA A 686 9.94 -32.02 13.73
N ASP A 687 10.00 -31.03 12.84
CA ASP A 687 10.20 -29.61 13.13
C ASP A 687 8.89 -28.85 13.36
N GLY A 688 7.74 -29.52 13.23
CA GLY A 688 6.41 -28.92 13.37
C GLY A 688 5.84 -28.34 12.07
N PHE A 689 6.52 -28.48 10.93
CA PHE A 689 5.99 -28.02 9.64
C PHE A 689 4.77 -28.86 9.22
N GLU A 690 3.60 -28.23 9.09
CA GLU A 690 2.38 -28.91 8.63
C GLU A 690 2.44 -29.18 7.12
N ARG A 691 2.61 -30.45 6.75
CA ARG A 691 2.65 -30.91 5.36
C ARG A 691 1.29 -31.20 4.77
N LEU A 692 0.33 -31.62 5.58
CA LEU A 692 -1.01 -31.95 5.13
C LEU A 692 -2.02 -31.50 6.17
N GLN A 693 -3.04 -30.78 5.73
CA GLN A 693 -4.30 -30.63 6.44
C GLN A 693 -5.40 -31.10 5.50
N ALA A 694 -6.22 -32.06 5.92
CA ALA A 694 -7.37 -32.52 5.17
C ALA A 694 -8.59 -32.59 6.07
N SER A 695 -9.70 -31.98 5.65
CA SER A 695 -10.94 -31.98 6.39
C SER A 695 -12.10 -32.47 5.53
N LEU A 696 -13.02 -33.20 6.15
CA LEU A 696 -14.25 -33.67 5.51
C LEU A 696 -15.38 -33.67 6.53
N GLY A 697 -16.55 -33.18 6.15
CA GLY A 697 -17.71 -33.17 7.03
C GLY A 697 -19.04 -32.98 6.31
N GLN A 698 -20.10 -33.09 7.09
CA GLN A 698 -21.48 -33.02 6.62
C GLN A 698 -22.41 -32.61 7.77
N ILE A 699 -23.52 -31.95 7.46
CA ILE A 699 -24.65 -31.75 8.37
C ILE A 699 -25.70 -32.81 8.10
N VAL A 700 -26.18 -33.47 9.14
CA VAL A 700 -27.39 -34.29 9.14
C VAL A 700 -28.53 -33.45 9.69
N TYR A 701 -29.61 -33.30 8.91
CA TYR A 701 -30.77 -32.53 9.30
C TYR A 701 -31.84 -33.44 9.89
N LEU A 702 -32.27 -33.14 11.12
CA LEU A 702 -33.30 -33.88 11.86
C LEU A 702 -34.70 -33.30 11.62
N ARG A 703 -34.78 -32.13 10.99
CA ARG A 703 -36.00 -31.45 10.57
C ARG A 703 -35.74 -30.70 9.27
N ASP A 704 -36.77 -30.59 8.44
CA ASP A 704 -36.79 -29.75 7.24
C ASP A 704 -36.54 -28.28 7.59
N ARG A 705 -35.96 -27.55 6.62
CA ARG A 705 -35.59 -26.14 6.79
C ARG A 705 -36.60 -25.26 6.07
N GLU A 706 -37.53 -24.70 6.83
CA GLU A 706 -38.68 -23.96 6.32
C GLU A 706 -38.41 -22.46 6.12
N VAL A 707 -37.48 -21.87 6.88
CA VAL A 707 -37.11 -20.46 6.73
C VAL A 707 -36.35 -20.26 5.42
N ARG A 708 -36.78 -19.29 4.60
CA ARG A 708 -36.25 -19.02 3.26
C ARG A 708 -36.13 -17.51 3.04
N LEU A 709 -35.22 -17.10 2.15
CA LEU A 709 -35.15 -15.69 1.72
C LEU A 709 -36.32 -15.35 0.79
N ASP A 710 -36.55 -16.22 -0.20
CA ASP A 710 -37.68 -16.15 -1.12
C ASP A 710 -38.72 -17.24 -0.77
N PRO A 711 -39.94 -16.87 -0.34
CA PRO A 711 -41.01 -17.82 -0.08
C PRO A 711 -41.44 -18.68 -1.28
N ALA A 712 -41.11 -18.26 -2.51
CA ALA A 712 -41.42 -19.00 -3.74
C ALA A 712 -40.50 -20.22 -3.97
N VAL A 713 -39.28 -20.21 -3.42
CA VAL A 713 -38.33 -21.33 -3.52
C VAL A 713 -38.82 -22.49 -2.65
N ALA A 714 -38.88 -23.74 -3.14
CA ALA A 714 -39.41 -24.86 -2.34
C ALA A 714 -38.66 -25.07 -1.00
N VAL A 715 -39.37 -25.59 0.01
CA VAL A 715 -38.76 -25.99 1.30
C VAL A 715 -37.70 -27.05 1.04
N ASP A 716 -36.51 -26.86 1.61
CA ASP A 716 -35.44 -27.84 1.49
C ASP A 716 -35.67 -28.97 2.50
N THR A 717 -35.97 -30.15 1.95
CA THR A 717 -36.30 -31.38 2.68
C THR A 717 -35.16 -32.41 2.64
N SER A 718 -33.99 -32.02 2.13
CA SER A 718 -32.81 -32.88 2.06
C SER A 718 -32.39 -33.35 3.46
N PRO A 719 -32.24 -34.66 3.71
CA PRO A 719 -31.92 -35.18 5.05
C PRO A 719 -30.48 -34.88 5.49
N ALA A 720 -29.61 -34.47 4.57
CA ALA A 720 -28.22 -34.12 4.85
C ALA A 720 -27.69 -33.07 3.86
N SER A 721 -26.68 -32.31 4.28
CA SER A 721 -26.02 -31.32 3.42
C SER A 721 -25.15 -32.00 2.37
N SER A 722 -24.64 -31.23 1.41
CA SER A 722 -23.49 -31.69 0.63
C SER A 722 -22.34 -32.04 1.57
N TYR A 723 -21.55 -33.04 1.19
CA TYR A 723 -20.26 -33.30 1.83
C TYR A 723 -19.33 -32.14 1.48
N ALA A 724 -18.79 -31.49 2.50
CA ALA A 724 -17.83 -30.41 2.35
C ALA A 724 -16.45 -30.90 2.78
N GLY A 725 -15.45 -30.68 1.94
CA GLY A 725 -14.07 -31.02 2.27
C GLY A 725 -13.09 -30.00 1.74
N ASN A 726 -11.98 -29.86 2.46
CA ASN A 726 -10.84 -29.07 2.06
C ASN A 726 -9.54 -29.86 2.29
N MET A 727 -8.52 -29.56 1.51
CA MET A 727 -7.21 -30.16 1.65
C MET A 727 -6.13 -29.17 1.26
N THR A 728 -5.14 -28.99 2.13
CA THR A 728 -3.91 -28.26 1.86
C THR A 728 -2.76 -29.24 2.00
N PHE A 729 -1.96 -29.42 0.94
CA PHE A 729 -0.77 -30.25 0.95
C PHE A 729 0.45 -29.41 0.59
N ARG A 730 1.37 -29.25 1.53
CA ARG A 730 2.67 -28.59 1.35
C ARG A 730 3.72 -29.68 1.15
N ALA A 731 4.11 -29.90 -0.11
CA ALA A 731 5.10 -30.92 -0.44
C ALA A 731 6.48 -30.57 0.15
N ASN A 732 6.78 -29.27 0.23
CA ASN A 732 7.91 -28.64 0.91
C ASN A 732 7.55 -27.16 1.17
N GLU A 733 8.51 -26.37 1.66
CA GLU A 733 8.34 -24.91 1.88
C GLU A 733 8.11 -24.11 0.58
N GLU A 734 8.36 -24.69 -0.59
CA GLU A 734 8.29 -24.00 -1.88
C GLU A 734 7.04 -24.37 -2.70
N THR A 735 6.43 -25.52 -2.43
CA THR A 735 5.37 -26.09 -3.27
C THR A 735 4.16 -26.45 -2.42
N SER A 736 3.02 -25.85 -2.74
CA SER A 736 1.75 -26.13 -2.09
C SER A 736 0.67 -26.49 -3.10
N PHE A 737 -0.25 -27.33 -2.66
CA PHE A 737 -1.44 -27.74 -3.38
C PHE A 737 -2.64 -27.51 -2.48
N PHE A 738 -3.74 -27.03 -3.04
CA PHE A 738 -5.01 -26.92 -2.33
C PHE A 738 -6.13 -27.58 -3.15
N ALA A 739 -7.13 -28.09 -2.44
CA ALA A 739 -8.35 -28.59 -3.02
C ALA A 739 -9.53 -28.32 -2.10
N ASP A 740 -10.63 -27.79 -2.67
CA ASP A 740 -11.92 -27.61 -2.01
C ASP A 740 -12.97 -28.38 -2.79
N LEU A 741 -13.87 -29.05 -2.07
CA LEU A 741 -14.84 -29.98 -2.65
C LEU A 741 -16.19 -29.83 -1.96
N LEU A 742 -17.25 -29.68 -2.76
CA LEU A 742 -18.64 -29.89 -2.36
C LEU A 742 -19.25 -30.98 -3.23
N MET A 743 -19.76 -32.02 -2.59
CA MET A 743 -20.42 -33.13 -3.25
C MET A 743 -21.83 -33.32 -2.70
N ASP A 744 -22.82 -33.30 -3.59
CA ASP A 744 -24.22 -33.43 -3.21
C ASP A 744 -24.50 -34.81 -2.59
N SER A 745 -25.29 -34.81 -1.52
CA SER A 745 -25.67 -36.01 -0.77
C SER A 745 -26.59 -36.93 -1.58
N GLU A 746 -27.52 -36.35 -2.34
CA GLU A 746 -28.50 -37.05 -3.17
C GLU A 746 -28.00 -37.18 -4.61
N GLY A 747 -27.23 -38.25 -4.88
CA GLY A 747 -26.78 -38.61 -6.24
C GLY A 747 -25.29 -38.47 -6.52
N SER A 748 -24.47 -38.14 -5.50
CA SER A 748 -23.00 -38.12 -5.55
C SER A 748 -22.43 -37.31 -6.71
N ARG A 749 -23.05 -36.16 -7.02
CA ARG A 749 -22.56 -35.23 -8.04
C ARG A 749 -21.72 -34.16 -7.36
N LEU A 750 -20.57 -33.83 -7.95
CA LEU A 750 -19.77 -32.68 -7.56
C LEU A 750 -20.51 -31.39 -7.94
N SER A 751 -20.89 -30.60 -6.94
CA SER A 751 -21.56 -29.30 -7.11
C SER A 751 -20.55 -28.16 -7.21
N GLN A 752 -19.46 -28.24 -6.43
CA GLN A 752 -18.34 -27.31 -6.50
C GLN A 752 -17.02 -28.04 -6.29
N TYR A 753 -16.00 -27.64 -7.03
CA TYR A 753 -14.62 -27.97 -6.67
C TYR A 753 -13.65 -26.91 -7.14
N SER A 754 -12.64 -26.67 -6.31
CA SER A 754 -11.49 -25.83 -6.66
C SER A 754 -10.25 -26.63 -6.40
N VAL A 755 -9.28 -26.57 -7.32
CA VAL A 755 -7.96 -27.17 -7.14
C VAL A 755 -6.91 -26.18 -7.57
N GLY A 756 -5.78 -26.16 -6.89
CA GLY A 756 -4.66 -25.36 -7.34
C GLY A 756 -3.33 -25.83 -6.81
N ALA A 757 -2.29 -25.33 -7.47
CA ALA A 757 -0.90 -25.56 -7.15
C ALA A 757 -0.18 -24.21 -7.18
N SER A 758 0.68 -23.98 -6.20
CA SER A 758 1.56 -22.83 -6.12
C SER A 758 3.00 -23.32 -5.92
N TYR A 759 3.92 -22.72 -6.67
CA TYR A 759 5.35 -22.94 -6.53
C TYR A 759 6.07 -21.60 -6.41
N LEU A 760 6.65 -21.38 -5.24
CA LEU A 760 7.43 -20.20 -4.86
C LEU A 760 8.75 -20.69 -4.21
N PRO A 761 9.86 -20.73 -4.95
CA PRO A 761 11.14 -21.15 -4.39
C PRO A 761 11.63 -20.18 -3.31
N LYS A 762 12.42 -20.68 -2.34
CA LYS A 762 12.98 -19.84 -1.25
C LYS A 762 13.85 -18.69 -1.73
N THR A 763 14.35 -18.77 -2.96
CA THR A 763 15.09 -17.71 -3.63
C THR A 763 14.24 -16.47 -3.94
N GLY A 764 12.91 -16.59 -3.96
CA GLY A 764 12.00 -15.48 -4.22
C GLY A 764 12.09 -14.90 -5.64
N ASP A 765 12.76 -15.56 -6.59
CA ASP A 765 12.99 -15.03 -7.95
C ASP A 765 11.93 -15.48 -8.97
N ARG A 766 11.11 -16.48 -8.63
CA ARG A 766 10.13 -17.10 -9.53
C ARG A 766 8.84 -17.37 -8.81
N LEU A 767 7.76 -17.48 -9.57
CA LEU A 767 6.46 -17.84 -9.05
C LEU A 767 5.67 -18.54 -10.13
N TYR A 768 4.92 -19.57 -9.76
CA TYR A 768 4.03 -20.28 -10.65
C TYR A 768 2.78 -20.67 -9.90
N ASN A 769 1.62 -20.23 -10.39
CA ASN A 769 0.35 -20.66 -9.87
C ASN A 769 -0.50 -21.23 -11.01
N ALA A 770 -1.16 -22.34 -10.72
CA ALA A 770 -2.18 -22.90 -11.58
C ALA A 770 -3.39 -23.27 -10.72
N GLY A 771 -4.56 -22.78 -11.10
CA GLY A 771 -5.80 -23.01 -10.40
C GLY A 771 -6.93 -23.34 -11.36
N TYR A 772 -7.86 -24.17 -10.93
CA TYR A 772 -9.10 -24.43 -11.63
C TYR A 772 -10.25 -24.41 -10.64
N ARG A 773 -11.31 -23.69 -11.00
CA ARG A 773 -12.55 -23.59 -10.22
C ARG A 773 -13.74 -24.00 -11.05
N PHE A 774 -14.56 -24.88 -10.50
CA PHE A 774 -15.81 -25.31 -11.07
C PHE A 774 -16.92 -25.16 -10.04
N ARG A 775 -18.06 -24.62 -10.48
CA ARG A 775 -19.26 -24.50 -9.68
C ARG A 775 -20.48 -24.63 -10.58
N ARG A 776 -21.51 -25.36 -10.13
CA ARG A 776 -22.78 -25.48 -10.86
C ARG A 776 -23.67 -24.26 -10.65
N ASP A 777 -24.60 -24.09 -11.58
CA ASP A 777 -25.71 -23.16 -11.43
C ASP A 777 -26.64 -23.68 -10.34
N ASP A 778 -27.00 -22.84 -9.38
CA ASP A 778 -28.03 -23.12 -8.39
C ASP A 778 -28.96 -21.90 -8.25
N PRO A 779 -30.08 -21.90 -8.98
CA PRO A 779 -31.04 -20.81 -8.96
C PRO A 779 -31.67 -20.57 -7.59
N SER A 780 -31.74 -21.58 -6.71
CA SER A 780 -32.40 -21.46 -5.40
C SER A 780 -31.69 -20.49 -4.46
N ILE A 781 -30.41 -20.27 -4.68
CA ILE A 781 -29.54 -19.36 -3.93
C ILE A 781 -28.93 -18.26 -4.83
N GLY A 782 -29.46 -18.07 -6.05
CA GLY A 782 -28.96 -17.08 -7.01
C GLY A 782 -27.55 -17.34 -7.53
N GLN A 783 -27.03 -18.57 -7.38
CA GLN A 783 -25.66 -18.91 -7.75
C GLN A 783 -25.56 -19.23 -9.25
N LYS A 784 -24.61 -18.56 -9.93
CA LYS A 784 -24.27 -18.84 -11.33
C LYS A 784 -23.18 -19.90 -11.49
N ALA A 785 -23.31 -20.70 -12.56
CA ALA A 785 -22.27 -21.66 -12.98
C ALA A 785 -20.97 -20.97 -13.36
N VAL A 786 -19.84 -21.52 -12.90
CA VAL A 786 -18.48 -21.05 -13.17
C VAL A 786 -17.63 -22.24 -13.60
N SER A 787 -16.80 -22.08 -14.62
CA SER A 787 -15.77 -23.05 -14.98
C SER A 787 -14.55 -22.31 -15.49
N GLN A 788 -13.60 -22.02 -14.61
CA GLN A 788 -12.53 -21.08 -14.90
C GLN A 788 -11.17 -21.61 -14.49
N THR A 789 -10.18 -21.36 -15.33
CA THR A 789 -8.76 -21.63 -15.07
C THR A 789 -8.06 -20.31 -14.79
N GLN A 790 -7.17 -20.30 -13.82
CA GLN A 790 -6.24 -19.21 -13.57
C GLN A 790 -4.81 -19.73 -13.65
N LEU A 791 -4.01 -19.09 -14.49
CA LEU A 791 -2.58 -19.33 -14.60
C LEU A 791 -1.86 -18.02 -14.32
N SER A 792 -0.85 -18.05 -13.46
CA SER A 792 0.05 -16.93 -13.31
C SER A 792 1.48 -17.41 -13.14
N PHE A 793 2.42 -16.63 -13.65
CA PHE A 793 3.83 -16.93 -13.50
C PHE A 793 4.68 -15.68 -13.52
N VAL A 794 5.83 -15.81 -12.87
CA VAL A 794 6.95 -14.89 -12.92
C VAL A 794 8.20 -15.72 -13.13
N GLN A 795 8.89 -15.52 -14.26
CA GLN A 795 10.06 -16.30 -14.63
C GLN A 795 11.20 -15.40 -15.14
N PRO A 796 12.36 -15.38 -14.47
CA PRO A 796 13.57 -14.79 -15.00
C PRO A 796 14.15 -15.66 -16.13
N LEU A 797 14.43 -15.06 -17.28
CA LEU A 797 15.08 -15.69 -18.44
C LEU A 797 16.54 -15.23 -18.49
N GLY A 798 17.38 -15.88 -17.69
CA GLY A 798 18.76 -15.45 -17.47
C GLY A 798 18.82 -14.31 -16.45
N VAL A 799 19.78 -13.40 -16.62
CA VAL A 799 20.05 -12.34 -15.66
C VAL A 799 19.24 -11.08 -15.94
N ASN A 800 19.05 -10.74 -17.22
CA ASN A 800 18.48 -9.45 -17.64
C ASN A 800 17.01 -9.51 -18.03
N TRP A 801 16.47 -10.68 -18.38
CA TRP A 801 15.09 -10.76 -18.83
C TRP A 801 14.21 -11.36 -17.75
N LYS A 802 13.00 -10.84 -17.59
CA LYS A 802 11.96 -11.43 -16.77
C LYS A 802 10.65 -11.39 -17.55
N VAL A 803 9.94 -12.50 -17.52
CA VAL A 803 8.63 -12.64 -18.17
C VAL A 803 7.62 -12.91 -17.07
N LEU A 804 6.49 -12.24 -17.17
CA LEU A 804 5.39 -12.39 -16.23
C LEU A 804 4.08 -12.50 -16.98
N GLY A 805 3.16 -13.27 -16.41
CA GLY A 805 1.88 -13.53 -17.04
C GLY A 805 0.80 -13.81 -16.01
N LEU A 806 -0.42 -13.39 -16.35
CA LEU A 806 -1.66 -13.71 -15.67
C LEU A 806 -2.70 -14.03 -16.75
N TRP A 807 -3.38 -15.16 -16.62
CA TRP A 807 -4.41 -15.57 -17.56
C TRP A 807 -5.58 -16.24 -16.84
N ASN A 808 -6.73 -15.58 -16.89
CA ASN A 808 -8.02 -16.04 -16.40
C ASN A 808 -8.88 -16.43 -17.60
N TYR A 809 -9.17 -17.72 -17.73
CA TYR A 809 -9.91 -18.27 -18.87
C TYR A 809 -11.20 -18.95 -18.42
N ASP A 810 -12.33 -18.56 -18.99
CA ASP A 810 -13.61 -19.22 -18.80
C ASP A 810 -13.79 -20.34 -19.84
N ILE A 811 -13.73 -21.59 -19.39
CA ILE A 811 -13.86 -22.77 -20.24
C ILE A 811 -15.29 -22.92 -20.75
N LYS A 812 -16.28 -22.49 -19.98
CA LYS A 812 -17.70 -22.62 -20.34
C LYS A 812 -18.05 -21.64 -21.46
N GLU A 813 -17.66 -20.38 -21.30
CA GLU A 813 -17.91 -19.32 -22.29
C GLU A 813 -16.85 -19.26 -23.40
N LYS A 814 -15.78 -20.07 -23.28
CA LYS A 814 -14.64 -20.14 -24.21
C LYS A 814 -13.93 -18.81 -24.43
N GLU A 815 -13.78 -18.03 -23.36
CA GLU A 815 -13.29 -16.65 -23.44
C GLU A 815 -12.25 -16.34 -22.36
N SER A 816 -11.26 -15.51 -22.72
CA SER A 816 -10.31 -14.96 -21.75
C SER A 816 -10.96 -13.78 -21.02
N GLN A 817 -11.25 -13.97 -19.74
CA GLN A 817 -11.82 -12.94 -18.88
C GLN A 817 -10.79 -11.84 -18.61
N GLU A 818 -9.53 -12.25 -18.38
CA GLU A 818 -8.40 -11.37 -18.25
C GLU A 818 -7.12 -12.08 -18.73
N ALA A 819 -6.31 -11.39 -19.51
CA ALA A 819 -5.01 -11.86 -19.96
C ALA A 819 -4.02 -10.70 -19.88
N LEU A 820 -2.96 -10.87 -19.10
CA LEU A 820 -1.84 -9.96 -19.02
C LEU A 820 -0.56 -10.72 -19.31
N PHE A 821 0.22 -10.21 -20.24
CA PHE A 821 1.55 -10.72 -20.54
C PHE A 821 2.56 -9.57 -20.54
N GLY A 822 3.68 -9.80 -19.88
CA GLY A 822 4.71 -8.80 -19.65
C GLY A 822 6.10 -9.33 -19.90
N VAL A 823 6.94 -8.49 -20.48
CA VAL A 823 8.38 -8.71 -20.55
C VAL A 823 9.10 -7.50 -19.98
N SER A 824 10.05 -7.76 -19.08
CA SER A 824 10.97 -6.74 -18.61
C SER A 824 12.40 -7.11 -18.99
N TYR A 825 13.13 -6.10 -19.44
CA TYR A 825 14.56 -6.13 -19.61
C TYR A 825 15.21 -5.22 -18.58
N GLU A 826 16.10 -5.79 -17.79
CA GLU A 826 16.79 -5.14 -16.71
C GLU A 826 18.29 -5.14 -16.97
N ALA A 827 18.87 -3.95 -17.02
CA ALA A 827 20.30 -3.73 -17.04
C ALA A 827 20.75 -3.13 -15.70
N CYS A 828 22.07 -3.01 -15.54
CA CYS A 828 22.66 -2.46 -14.34
C CYS A 828 22.14 -1.06 -13.96
N CYS A 829 21.90 -0.18 -14.95
CA CYS A 829 21.53 1.22 -14.74
C CYS A 829 20.16 1.63 -15.29
N TRP A 830 19.42 0.73 -15.92
CA TRP A 830 18.09 1.01 -16.48
C TRP A 830 17.26 -0.27 -16.62
N GLN A 831 15.95 -0.12 -16.70
CA GLN A 831 15.01 -1.22 -16.94
C GLN A 831 13.92 -0.73 -17.90
N VAL A 832 13.47 -1.59 -18.80
CA VAL A 832 12.32 -1.34 -19.67
C VAL A 832 11.34 -2.48 -19.49
N ARG A 833 10.07 -2.15 -19.30
CA ARG A 833 8.99 -3.12 -19.18
C ARG A 833 7.94 -2.84 -20.24
N LEU A 834 7.47 -3.91 -20.90
CA LEU A 834 6.42 -3.86 -21.90
C LEU A 834 5.33 -4.85 -21.49
N PHE A 835 4.11 -4.37 -21.37
CA PHE A 835 2.95 -5.17 -20.98
C PHE A 835 1.82 -5.02 -21.98
N LYS A 836 1.18 -6.15 -22.31
CA LYS A 836 -0.12 -6.17 -22.98
C LYS A 836 -1.13 -6.74 -21.98
N ARG A 837 -2.24 -6.03 -21.80
CA ARG A 837 -3.39 -6.49 -21.04
C ARG A 837 -4.63 -6.51 -21.93
N SER A 838 -5.44 -7.54 -21.79
CA SER A 838 -6.78 -7.66 -22.34
C SER A 838 -7.72 -8.09 -21.20
N PHE A 839 -8.87 -7.42 -21.06
CA PHE A 839 -9.86 -7.74 -20.03
C PHE A 839 -11.26 -7.43 -20.54
N ILE A 840 -12.27 -8.11 -20.00
CA ILE A 840 -13.67 -7.80 -20.28
C ILE A 840 -14.11 -6.65 -19.38
N ALA A 841 -14.68 -5.59 -19.96
CA ALA A 841 -15.10 -4.41 -19.22
C ALA A 841 -16.62 -4.17 -19.22
N ASP A 842 -17.34 -4.75 -20.17
CA ASP A 842 -18.77 -4.53 -20.35
C ASP A 842 -19.54 -5.85 -20.23
N ALA A 843 -20.66 -5.84 -19.50
CA ALA A 843 -21.59 -6.97 -19.49
C ALA A 843 -22.17 -7.19 -20.90
N ALA A 844 -22.46 -8.45 -21.26
CA ALA A 844 -23.07 -8.73 -22.55
C ALA A 844 -24.48 -8.12 -22.57
N ALA A 845 -24.66 -7.01 -23.28
CA ALA A 845 -25.98 -6.46 -23.52
C ALA A 845 -26.86 -7.54 -24.16
N ASN A 846 -27.98 -7.87 -23.50
CA ASN A 846 -28.98 -8.78 -24.03
C ASN A 846 -29.49 -8.19 -25.37
N ASN A 847 -29.01 -8.74 -26.49
CA ASN A 847 -29.40 -8.49 -27.90
C ASN A 847 -28.40 -7.78 -28.84
N SER A 848 -27.09 -7.73 -28.57
CA SER A 848 -26.12 -7.40 -29.63
C SER A 848 -24.90 -8.31 -29.63
N PRO A 849 -24.74 -9.23 -30.62
CA PRO A 849 -23.55 -10.08 -30.75
C PRO A 849 -22.27 -9.32 -31.18
N THR A 850 -22.28 -7.98 -31.18
CA THR A 850 -21.27 -7.17 -31.87
C THR A 850 -20.64 -6.03 -31.06
N SER A 851 -20.91 -5.89 -29.76
CA SER A 851 -20.13 -4.96 -28.93
C SER A 851 -18.83 -5.64 -28.50
N ASP A 852 -17.70 -5.08 -28.94
CA ASP A 852 -16.35 -5.46 -28.51
C ASP A 852 -16.20 -5.14 -27.01
N ARG A 853 -16.64 -6.07 -26.16
CA ARG A 853 -16.63 -5.96 -24.69
C ARG A 853 -15.22 -6.10 -24.09
N SER A 854 -14.25 -6.49 -24.92
CA SER A 854 -12.86 -6.64 -24.53
C SER A 854 -12.13 -5.31 -24.68
N ARG A 855 -11.45 -4.89 -23.63
CA ARG A 855 -10.55 -3.74 -23.65
C ARG A 855 -9.12 -4.23 -23.69
N GLU A 856 -8.33 -3.66 -24.60
CA GLU A 856 -6.89 -3.90 -24.63
C GLU A 856 -6.12 -2.62 -24.30
N ALA A 857 -4.99 -2.80 -23.62
CA ALA A 857 -4.06 -1.74 -23.31
C ALA A 857 -2.61 -2.24 -23.42
N ILE A 858 -1.74 -1.38 -23.96
CA ILE A 858 -0.31 -1.63 -24.03
C ILE A 858 0.39 -0.55 -23.21
N PHE A 859 1.23 -0.99 -22.27
CA PHE A 859 1.99 -0.13 -21.38
C PHE A 859 3.48 -0.32 -21.63
N ILE A 860 4.21 0.78 -21.73
CA ILE A 860 5.67 0.79 -21.76
C ILE A 860 6.13 1.60 -20.56
N GLU A 861 7.03 1.01 -19.78
CA GLU A 861 7.63 1.64 -18.62
C GLU A 861 9.15 1.65 -18.78
N ILE A 862 9.77 2.79 -18.51
CA ILE A 862 11.22 2.98 -18.59
C ILE A 862 11.69 3.53 -17.25
N VAL A 863 12.55 2.77 -16.59
CA VAL A 863 13.12 3.07 -15.28
C VAL A 863 14.61 3.35 -15.45
N LEU A 864 15.09 4.48 -14.95
CA LEU A 864 16.52 4.80 -14.86
C LEU A 864 16.97 4.60 -13.41
N LYS A 865 17.73 3.54 -13.16
CA LYS A 865 18.12 3.15 -11.79
C LYS A 865 19.01 4.22 -11.15
N GLY A 866 18.74 4.58 -9.90
CA GLY A 866 19.49 5.61 -9.16
C GLY A 866 19.08 7.05 -9.50
N LEU A 867 17.94 7.24 -10.18
CA LEU A 867 17.13 8.46 -10.09
C LEU A 867 15.89 8.06 -9.28
N ALA A 868 15.62 8.73 -8.15
CA ALA A 868 14.56 8.31 -7.22
C ALA A 868 13.16 8.18 -7.87
N GLY A 869 12.35 7.23 -7.38
CA GLY A 869 10.87 7.32 -7.45
C GLY A 869 10.12 6.42 -8.45
N PHE A 870 10.40 5.12 -8.52
CA PHE A 870 9.65 4.20 -9.39
C PHE A 870 8.85 3.18 -8.58
N GLY A 871 7.63 3.54 -8.18
CA GLY A 871 6.59 2.56 -7.83
C GLY A 871 5.74 2.30 -9.08
N THR A 872 5.67 1.05 -9.54
CA THR A 872 5.03 0.73 -10.82
C THR A 872 3.56 0.32 -10.63
N ASN A 873 2.67 0.80 -11.50
CA ASN A 873 1.25 0.39 -11.50
C ASN A 873 1.09 -1.12 -11.78
N VAL A 874 2.11 -1.77 -12.36
CA VAL A 874 2.07 -3.18 -12.73
C VAL A 874 2.34 -4.08 -11.54
N ASP A 875 3.29 -3.71 -10.66
CA ASP A 875 3.54 -4.46 -9.43
C ASP A 875 2.27 -4.50 -8.58
N THR A 876 1.62 -3.36 -8.35
CA THR A 876 0.35 -3.31 -7.59
C THR A 876 -0.79 -4.14 -8.18
N LEU A 877 -0.81 -4.37 -9.50
CA LEU A 877 -1.79 -5.24 -10.15
C LEU A 877 -1.48 -6.71 -9.88
N PHE A 878 -0.21 -7.10 -9.93
CA PHE A 878 0.23 -8.46 -9.66
C PHE A 878 0.13 -8.81 -8.18
N GLU A 879 0.50 -7.89 -7.29
CA GLU A 879 0.34 -8.03 -5.84
C GLU A 879 -1.10 -8.40 -5.45
N LYS A 880 -2.11 -7.86 -6.16
CA LYS A 880 -3.53 -8.13 -5.91
C LYS A 880 -4.06 -9.38 -6.60
N ASN A 881 -3.60 -9.69 -7.81
CA ASN A 881 -4.20 -10.74 -8.66
C ASN A 881 -3.37 -12.03 -8.73
N VAL A 882 -2.13 -12.03 -8.23
CA VAL A 882 -1.20 -13.15 -8.28
C VAL A 882 -0.77 -13.52 -6.86
N PHE A 883 -1.32 -14.65 -6.38
CA PHE A 883 -0.98 -15.21 -5.07
C PHE A 883 0.53 -15.42 -4.94
N GLY A 884 1.12 -14.95 -3.83
CA GLY A 884 2.55 -15.06 -3.55
C GLY A 884 3.44 -14.01 -4.25
N TYR A 885 2.89 -13.08 -5.02
CA TYR A 885 3.70 -12.05 -5.70
C TYR A 885 4.47 -11.16 -4.72
N ASN A 886 3.83 -10.74 -3.61
CA ASN A 886 4.47 -9.92 -2.56
C ASN A 886 5.65 -10.61 -1.87
N GLN A 887 5.72 -11.94 -1.96
CA GLN A 887 6.76 -12.76 -1.36
C GLN A 887 7.95 -12.97 -2.33
N LEU A 888 7.85 -12.49 -3.58
CA LEU A 888 9.01 -12.40 -4.45
C LEU A 888 10.01 -11.41 -3.85
N ASP A 889 11.30 -11.67 -4.04
CA ASP A 889 12.35 -10.73 -3.70
C ASP A 889 12.28 -9.56 -4.69
N HIS A 890 11.34 -8.66 -4.41
CA HIS A 890 11.42 -7.29 -4.85
C HIS A 890 12.58 -6.69 -4.07
N LYS A 891 13.82 -6.96 -4.50
CA LYS A 891 14.96 -6.15 -4.10
C LYS A 891 14.49 -4.72 -4.26
N LYS A 892 14.26 -4.04 -3.14
CA LYS A 892 13.58 -2.73 -3.10
C LYS A 892 14.15 -1.90 -4.24
N GLU A 893 13.36 -1.71 -5.30
CA GLU A 893 13.79 -0.95 -6.49
C GLU A 893 13.92 0.55 -6.17
N GLY A 894 13.67 0.94 -4.91
CA GLY A 894 14.11 2.20 -4.32
C GLY A 894 15.52 2.08 -3.75
N PHE A 895 16.48 2.63 -4.48
CA PHE A 895 17.72 3.14 -3.89
C PHE A 895 17.45 4.45 -3.17
#